data_AF-A0AAN7W6Z7-F1
#
_entry.id   AF-A0AAN7W6Z7-F1
#
_cell.length_a   1.000
_cell.length_b   1.000
_cell.length_c   1.000
_cell.angle_alpha   90.00
_cell.angle_beta   90.00
_cell.angle_gamma   90.00
#
_symmetry.space_group_name_H-M   'P 1'
#
loop_
_entity.id
_entity.type
_entity.pdbx_description
1 polymer ?
#
loop_
_entity_poly.entity_id
_entity_poly.type
_entity_poly.pdbx_seq_one_letter_code
_entity_poly.pdbx_strand_id
1 'polypeptide(L)'
;MADSTMSDADKIRQKRLAKLGGLPSNNNASPSRPATEPTTTAPESQKSPAPEASGNPFAQLGMKEQEPERKPTQIKIRPRPTSPAQKGVGDGARPRSKPRETESLETWQDRNLRAIFRVTLNPEETRDSHGHTLKFLGSTREDMGHGDGPLLLNIEVLEGAITEAASQAPGNKPFEYLLTCFKRVSRGLRNGRFDGDEDPKRDVLREARRLCMSYCIFAVTMPEMFGDNVSTTNPLVDHLLLNPDCDTGICTDFLDEANARIDEDDSIRDAIVSAVEELSTRLGAIDMLGDYTPYIIGLRNLLRYPKFAISITQSTMWAPSEIEAVEIETKTLLGPFFRMSPMQLDVAKSYFSAPKTRDRGYIANAQNACRVTLRTLQEELHRITDQIVRSGPAARSRMLDWYALCVNKNHKKRAMRVDYKIVSSDGFMVNVTNSLDQLCEPFMDARFGKIEKIDVDYLRRSPRVDITEETKINADQKTADDFYAVEASGTTNFISDIFFLTVASHHYGTEAAQERHSTLKKTVKRMEQDLVAFETEREKYASDPRYLARFEQEVTRYKTSIDNNWSIIHATYGVLLDDLSQARSMQFMRYVIVWLLRLASRQDLPAKEQLKLPLPTEQPDVFSTLPEYFLEDIVDNFNFIVGNIPHIITPQQSEEIMQICVTFLRNSEYVKNPGVKSGLVTILFYGVQPFGNSSRGLLGDLLIGSPFAQKHLLHALMKFYIEAESTGTHTQFYDKFNIRFEIFKVIQCIWSNTLYRENLEKEAKVSKIDGSSPCALEVVSEWPTAVQQLSSARLVWGLVATPRWSRGRLEIIDHTLTHHF
;
A
#
# COMPACT_ATOMS: atom_id res chain seq x y z
N MET A 1 44.37 -17.62 -51.88
CA MET A 1 44.28 -17.79 -50.42
C MET A 1 43.37 -16.70 -49.88
N ALA A 2 42.17 -17.09 -49.49
CA ALA A 2 41.30 -16.33 -48.61
C ALA A 2 40.45 -17.40 -47.93
N ASP A 3 40.73 -17.67 -46.66
CA ASP A 3 40.00 -18.64 -45.86
C ASP A 3 39.11 -17.87 -44.89
N SER A 4 37.81 -18.02 -45.05
CA SER A 4 36.76 -17.48 -44.17
C SER A 4 36.03 -18.67 -43.55
N THR A 5 36.42 -19.01 -42.32
CA THR A 5 35.78 -20.07 -41.55
C THR A 5 34.46 -19.58 -40.97
N MET A 6 33.34 -19.90 -41.63
CA MET A 6 31.98 -19.80 -41.07
C MET A 6 31.80 -20.82 -39.94
N SER A 7 31.25 -20.38 -38.80
CA SER A 7 31.03 -21.23 -37.62
C SER A 7 29.88 -22.23 -37.82
N ASP A 8 29.96 -23.39 -37.17
CA ASP A 8 29.00 -24.49 -37.33
C ASP A 8 27.58 -24.18 -36.84
N ALA A 9 27.39 -23.12 -36.04
CA ALA A 9 26.07 -22.64 -35.65
C ALA A 9 25.26 -22.12 -36.87
N ASP A 10 25.93 -21.52 -37.85
CA ASP A 10 25.27 -20.95 -39.03
C ASP A 10 24.87 -22.05 -40.04
N LYS A 11 25.62 -23.16 -40.09
CA LYS A 11 25.26 -24.34 -40.91
C LYS A 11 24.01 -25.04 -40.36
N ILE A 12 23.83 -25.08 -39.04
CA ILE A 12 22.65 -25.68 -38.40
C ILE A 12 21.41 -24.78 -38.60
N ARG A 13 21.60 -23.45 -38.58
CA ARG A 13 20.52 -22.48 -38.85
C ARG A 13 20.03 -22.55 -40.29
N GLN A 14 20.93 -22.69 -41.27
CA GLN A 14 20.56 -22.85 -42.69
C GLN A 14 19.87 -24.19 -42.99
N LYS A 15 20.25 -25.30 -42.32
CA LYS A 15 19.59 -26.60 -42.47
C LYS A 15 18.16 -26.65 -41.92
N ARG A 16 17.82 -25.83 -40.93
CA ARG A 16 16.45 -25.71 -40.39
C ARG A 16 15.54 -24.82 -41.24
N LEU A 17 16.11 -23.77 -41.83
CA LEU A 17 15.39 -22.86 -42.75
C LEU A 17 15.01 -23.52 -44.08
N ALA A 18 15.78 -24.50 -44.56
CA ALA A 18 15.46 -25.25 -45.78
C ALA A 18 14.33 -26.29 -45.62
N LYS A 19 13.85 -26.56 -44.39
CA LYS A 19 12.91 -27.66 -44.11
C LYS A 19 11.47 -27.23 -43.80
N LEU A 20 11.17 -25.93 -43.88
CA LEU A 20 9.83 -25.37 -43.56
C LEU A 20 9.15 -24.66 -44.74
N GLY A 21 9.70 -24.74 -45.95
CA GLY A 21 9.09 -24.19 -47.16
C GLY A 21 9.02 -25.21 -48.28
N GLY A 22 7.90 -25.91 -48.42
CA GLY A 22 7.60 -26.72 -49.61
C GLY A 22 6.42 -27.69 -49.45
N LEU A 23 5.29 -27.34 -50.07
CA LEU A 23 4.20 -28.26 -50.46
C LEU A 23 4.39 -28.67 -51.94
N PRO A 24 3.95 -29.88 -52.34
CA PRO A 24 3.01 -29.97 -53.48
C PRO A 24 1.96 -31.11 -53.40
N SER A 25 1.01 -31.09 -54.37
CA SER A 25 -0.32 -31.72 -54.42
C SER A 25 -0.48 -32.99 -55.32
N ASN A 26 -1.65 -33.66 -55.19
CA ASN A 26 -2.44 -34.52 -56.13
C ASN A 26 -2.05 -36.03 -56.32
N ASN A 27 -2.94 -37.04 -56.58
CA ASN A 27 -4.35 -37.12 -57.02
C ASN A 27 -5.01 -38.55 -56.90
N ASN A 28 -6.35 -38.62 -57.12
CA ASN A 28 -7.27 -39.72 -57.60
C ASN A 28 -7.95 -40.71 -56.59
N ALA A 29 -9.24 -41.13 -56.68
CA ALA A 29 -10.35 -40.98 -57.66
C ALA A 29 -11.79 -41.32 -57.10
N SER A 30 -12.81 -40.95 -57.90
CA SER A 30 -14.31 -40.81 -57.87
C SER A 30 -15.21 -42.09 -57.75
N PRO A 31 -16.56 -42.15 -58.09
CA PRO A 31 -17.56 -41.13 -58.56
C PRO A 31 -19.07 -41.25 -58.10
N SER A 32 -19.90 -40.20 -58.29
CA SER A 32 -21.21 -40.22 -59.03
C SER A 32 -22.00 -38.86 -59.00
N ARG A 33 -22.80 -38.61 -60.05
CA ARG A 33 -23.45 -37.37 -60.62
C ARG A 33 -24.97 -37.23 -60.25
N PRO A 34 -25.81 -36.29 -60.81
CA PRO A 34 -25.75 -34.80 -60.91
C PRO A 34 -27.13 -34.03 -60.77
N ALA A 35 -27.07 -32.68 -60.81
CA ALA A 35 -27.98 -31.66 -61.41
C ALA A 35 -29.34 -31.24 -60.79
N THR A 36 -29.53 -29.92 -60.50
CA THR A 36 -30.51 -28.98 -61.12
C THR A 36 -30.49 -27.55 -60.49
N GLU A 37 -30.71 -26.53 -61.33
CA GLU A 37 -31.09 -25.11 -61.06
C GLU A 37 -32.52 -24.88 -61.66
N PRO A 38 -33.16 -23.68 -61.65
CA PRO A 38 -33.31 -22.58 -60.67
C PRO A 38 -34.80 -22.11 -60.51
N THR A 39 -35.15 -21.20 -59.58
CA THR A 39 -36.03 -20.00 -59.81
C THR A 39 -36.39 -19.17 -58.55
N THR A 40 -36.12 -17.86 -58.66
CA THR A 40 -36.84 -16.63 -58.22
C THR A 40 -37.75 -16.59 -56.98
N THR A 41 -37.49 -15.64 -56.07
CA THR A 41 -38.40 -14.51 -55.69
C THR A 41 -37.72 -13.52 -54.72
N ALA A 42 -37.88 -12.22 -54.97
CA ALA A 42 -37.66 -11.11 -54.01
C ALA A 42 -38.95 -10.92 -53.15
N PRO A 43 -39.05 -10.11 -52.05
CA PRO A 43 -38.32 -8.86 -51.75
C PRO A 43 -38.03 -8.50 -50.25
N GLU A 44 -37.45 -7.30 -50.05
CA GLU A 44 -37.53 -6.37 -48.89
C GLU A 44 -36.79 -6.62 -47.55
N SER A 45 -35.73 -5.81 -47.36
CA SER A 45 -35.51 -4.84 -46.25
C SER A 45 -35.81 -5.24 -44.79
N GLN A 46 -34.80 -5.74 -44.04
CA GLN A 46 -34.75 -5.59 -42.58
C GLN A 46 -33.34 -5.30 -42.03
N LYS A 47 -33.32 -4.32 -41.11
CA LYS A 47 -32.17 -3.82 -40.33
C LYS A 47 -31.48 -4.94 -39.54
N SER A 48 -30.16 -4.93 -39.53
CA SER A 48 -29.33 -5.75 -38.63
C SER A 48 -28.80 -4.89 -37.45
N PRO A 49 -28.54 -5.51 -36.28
CA PRO A 49 -28.48 -4.82 -34.99
C PRO A 49 -27.10 -4.28 -34.61
N ALA A 50 -27.11 -3.27 -33.74
CA ALA A 50 -25.94 -2.63 -33.13
C ALA A 50 -25.21 -3.57 -32.14
N PRO A 51 -23.89 -3.44 -31.98
CA PRO A 51 -23.11 -4.28 -31.08
C PRO A 51 -23.34 -3.94 -29.60
N GLU A 52 -23.36 -4.99 -28.78
CA GLU A 52 -23.58 -4.99 -27.34
C GLU A 52 -22.58 -4.09 -26.59
N ALA A 53 -23.13 -3.25 -25.72
CA ALA A 53 -22.36 -2.43 -24.80
C ALA A 53 -21.76 -3.32 -23.71
N SER A 54 -20.42 -3.34 -23.63
CA SER A 54 -19.66 -3.88 -22.51
C SER A 54 -20.08 -3.20 -21.20
N GLY A 55 -20.41 -3.99 -20.19
CA GLY A 55 -20.84 -3.54 -18.87
C GLY A 55 -19.85 -2.62 -18.16
N ASN A 56 -20.38 -1.76 -17.29
CA ASN A 56 -19.64 -0.75 -16.54
C ASN A 56 -18.63 -1.40 -15.56
N PRO A 57 -17.31 -1.11 -15.64
CA PRO A 57 -16.28 -1.73 -14.79
C PRO A 57 -16.46 -1.48 -13.28
N PHE A 58 -17.15 -0.41 -12.90
CA PHE A 58 -17.34 -0.03 -11.48
C PHE A 58 -18.24 -1.00 -10.69
N ALA A 59 -19.09 -1.79 -11.36
CA ALA A 59 -19.95 -2.77 -10.71
C ALA A 59 -19.18 -3.99 -10.16
N GLN A 60 -18.00 -4.29 -10.72
CA GLN A 60 -17.13 -5.38 -10.27
C GLN A 60 -16.38 -5.06 -8.97
N LEU A 61 -16.38 -3.80 -8.53
CA LEU A 61 -15.66 -3.32 -7.34
C LEU A 61 -16.59 -2.97 -6.16
N GLY A 62 -17.86 -3.40 -6.20
CA GLY A 62 -18.79 -3.26 -5.07
C GLY A 62 -19.26 -1.84 -4.72
N MET A 63 -18.93 -0.82 -5.52
CA MET A 63 -19.36 0.56 -5.29
C MET A 63 -20.68 0.85 -6.02
N LYS A 64 -21.77 1.08 -5.28
CA LYS A 64 -23.04 1.57 -5.83
C LYS A 64 -23.01 3.11 -5.96
N GLU A 65 -23.42 3.62 -7.11
CA GLU A 65 -23.76 5.04 -7.29
C GLU A 65 -24.92 5.44 -6.36
N GLN A 66 -24.78 6.57 -5.67
CA GLN A 66 -25.88 7.20 -4.94
C GLN A 66 -26.85 7.86 -5.95
N GLU A 67 -28.04 7.28 -6.11
CA GLU A 67 -29.16 7.96 -6.76
C GLU A 67 -29.87 8.95 -5.80
N PRO A 68 -30.45 10.04 -6.32
CA PRO A 68 -31.06 11.10 -5.52
C PRO A 68 -32.43 10.70 -4.92
N GLU A 69 -32.69 11.24 -3.74
CA GLU A 69 -33.87 11.00 -2.87
C GLU A 69 -35.22 11.00 -3.61
N ARG A 70 -36.04 9.98 -3.33
CA ARG A 70 -37.49 9.96 -3.60
C ARG A 70 -38.29 9.85 -2.30
N LYS A 71 -39.33 10.69 -2.22
CA LYS A 71 -40.24 10.94 -1.10
C LYS A 71 -41.01 9.69 -0.60
N PRO A 72 -41.43 9.64 0.67
CA PRO A 72 -42.03 8.45 1.29
C PRO A 72 -43.49 8.23 0.90
N THR A 73 -43.84 6.97 0.59
CA THR A 73 -45.21 6.49 0.37
C THR A 73 -45.85 5.97 1.66
N GLN A 74 -47.07 6.45 1.92
CA GLN A 74 -47.92 6.11 3.08
C GLN A 74 -48.51 4.69 2.99
N ILE A 75 -48.45 3.94 4.09
CA ILE A 75 -49.17 2.68 4.26
C ILE A 75 -50.47 2.95 5.05
N LYS A 76 -51.62 2.63 4.43
CA LYS A 76 -52.97 2.75 5.03
C LYS A 76 -53.25 1.59 5.99
N ILE A 77 -53.39 1.90 7.28
CA ILE A 77 -53.94 1.00 8.30
C ILE A 77 -55.46 1.23 8.37
N ARG A 78 -56.27 0.17 8.25
CA ARG A 78 -57.70 0.20 8.56
C ARG A 78 -57.94 -0.33 9.99
N PRO A 79 -58.71 0.38 10.83
CA PRO A 79 -59.02 -0.06 12.20
C PRO A 79 -60.25 -0.99 12.23
N ARG A 80 -60.28 -1.93 13.19
CA ARG A 80 -61.46 -2.73 13.56
C ARG A 80 -61.95 -2.29 14.95
N PRO A 81 -63.26 -2.10 15.19
CA PRO A 81 -63.77 -1.46 16.40
C PRO A 81 -63.88 -2.37 17.63
N THR A 82 -63.77 -1.71 18.78
CA THR A 82 -64.00 -2.11 20.18
C THR A 82 -65.45 -2.52 20.47
N SER A 83 -65.76 -3.51 21.32
CA SER A 83 -66.04 -3.38 22.79
C SER A 83 -66.73 -4.68 23.28
N PRO A 84 -67.01 -4.91 24.60
CA PRO A 84 -66.28 -4.57 25.82
C PRO A 84 -66.06 -5.79 26.76
N ALA A 85 -65.26 -5.58 27.81
CA ALA A 85 -64.98 -6.53 28.88
C ALA A 85 -66.20 -6.86 29.75
N GLN A 86 -66.37 -8.15 30.09
CA GLN A 86 -67.12 -8.60 31.27
C GLN A 86 -66.15 -9.28 32.26
N LYS A 87 -66.10 -8.74 33.47
CA LYS A 87 -65.55 -9.39 34.66
C LYS A 87 -66.47 -10.56 35.04
N GLY A 88 -65.91 -11.77 35.08
CA GLY A 88 -66.51 -12.92 35.73
C GLY A 88 -65.46 -13.58 36.61
N VAL A 89 -65.66 -13.51 37.93
CA VAL A 89 -64.96 -14.35 38.91
C VAL A 89 -65.48 -15.78 38.72
N GLY A 90 -64.58 -16.74 38.52
CA GLY A 90 -64.95 -18.14 38.31
C GLY A 90 -63.73 -19.04 38.46
N ASP A 91 -63.64 -19.66 39.62
CA ASP A 91 -62.71 -20.71 40.00
C ASP A 91 -62.70 -21.85 38.97
N GLY A 92 -61.51 -22.37 38.65
CA GLY A 92 -61.36 -23.36 37.58
C GLY A 92 -59.90 -23.64 37.23
N ALA A 93 -59.26 -24.45 38.06
CA ALA A 93 -57.91 -24.98 37.88
C ALA A 93 -57.68 -25.48 36.43
N ARG A 94 -56.69 -24.89 35.73
CA ARG A 94 -56.10 -25.49 34.53
C ARG A 94 -55.00 -26.48 34.95
N PRO A 95 -54.89 -27.63 34.29
CA PRO A 95 -54.03 -28.71 34.74
C PRO A 95 -52.55 -28.32 34.63
N ARG A 96 -51.84 -28.48 35.74
CA ARG A 96 -50.37 -28.54 35.81
C ARG A 96 -49.87 -29.45 34.69
N SER A 97 -49.01 -28.93 33.83
CA SER A 97 -48.17 -29.72 32.94
C SER A 97 -47.47 -30.81 33.76
N LYS A 98 -47.55 -32.06 33.30
CA LYS A 98 -46.90 -33.22 33.90
C LYS A 98 -45.44 -32.90 34.27
N PRO A 99 -44.92 -33.38 35.42
CA PRO A 99 -43.49 -33.30 35.70
C PRO A 99 -42.75 -34.06 34.60
N ARG A 100 -41.75 -33.42 33.97
CA ARG A 100 -40.77 -34.13 33.14
C ARG A 100 -40.08 -35.13 34.07
N GLU A 101 -40.21 -36.42 33.76
CA GLU A 101 -39.41 -37.46 34.41
C GLU A 101 -37.92 -37.04 34.34
N THR A 102 -37.22 -37.15 35.46
CA THR A 102 -35.78 -36.87 35.53
C THR A 102 -35.06 -37.90 34.67
N GLU A 103 -34.80 -37.54 33.41
CA GLU A 103 -33.95 -38.28 32.49
C GLU A 103 -32.60 -38.58 33.17
N SER A 104 -32.18 -39.84 33.18
CA SER A 104 -30.88 -40.24 33.73
C SER A 104 -29.74 -39.57 32.96
N LEU A 105 -28.60 -39.38 33.62
CA LEU A 105 -27.44 -38.74 33.00
C LEU A 105 -26.97 -39.50 31.75
N GLU A 106 -26.97 -40.84 31.81
CA GLU A 106 -26.56 -41.73 30.71
C GLU A 106 -27.47 -41.62 29.48
N THR A 107 -28.79 -41.58 29.67
CA THR A 107 -29.75 -41.41 28.57
C THR A 107 -29.68 -39.99 27.99
N TRP A 108 -29.49 -38.98 28.84
CA TRP A 108 -29.28 -37.61 28.39
C TRP A 108 -27.99 -37.49 27.57
N GLN A 109 -26.90 -38.12 28.03
CA GLN A 109 -25.60 -38.11 27.39
C GLN A 109 -25.66 -38.76 26.00
N ASP A 110 -26.20 -39.97 25.89
CA ASP A 110 -26.40 -40.66 24.61
C ASP A 110 -27.19 -39.80 23.62
N ARG A 111 -28.36 -39.28 24.04
CA ARG A 111 -29.20 -38.45 23.16
C ARG A 111 -28.47 -37.20 22.66
N ASN A 112 -27.74 -36.50 23.53
CA ASN A 112 -27.05 -35.28 23.15
C ASN A 112 -25.84 -35.57 22.25
N LEU A 113 -25.03 -36.59 22.56
CA LEU A 113 -23.88 -36.96 21.74
C LEU A 113 -24.34 -37.45 20.35
N ARG A 114 -25.39 -38.27 20.25
CA ARG A 114 -26.00 -38.66 18.97
C ARG A 114 -26.46 -37.45 18.15
N ALA A 115 -27.12 -36.48 18.78
CA ALA A 115 -27.60 -35.28 18.10
C ALA A 115 -26.44 -34.36 17.64
N ILE A 116 -25.39 -34.23 18.45
CA ILE A 116 -24.22 -33.41 18.15
C ILE A 116 -23.44 -33.99 16.96
N PHE A 117 -23.06 -35.26 17.05
CA PHE A 117 -22.23 -35.91 16.04
C PHE A 117 -23.07 -36.47 14.87
N ARG A 118 -24.39 -36.52 15.00
CA ARG A 118 -25.31 -37.12 14.01
C ARG A 118 -24.95 -38.59 13.71
N VAL A 119 -24.77 -39.35 14.78
CA VAL A 119 -24.39 -40.77 14.74
C VAL A 119 -25.37 -41.63 15.53
N THR A 120 -25.40 -42.93 15.25
CA THR A 120 -26.17 -43.94 15.96
C THR A 120 -25.39 -45.25 16.07
N LEU A 121 -25.55 -45.95 17.19
CA LEU A 121 -25.07 -47.32 17.39
C LEU A 121 -26.15 -48.36 17.06
N ASN A 122 -27.38 -47.90 16.77
CA ASN A 122 -28.51 -48.75 16.41
C ASN A 122 -28.84 -48.57 14.92
N PRO A 123 -28.76 -49.64 14.09
CA PRO A 123 -29.01 -49.55 12.65
C PRO A 123 -30.47 -49.21 12.31
N GLU A 124 -31.41 -49.43 13.24
CA GLU A 124 -32.83 -49.10 13.03
C GLU A 124 -33.14 -47.61 13.21
N GLU A 125 -32.27 -46.88 13.93
CA GLU A 125 -32.44 -45.45 14.23
C GLU A 125 -31.76 -44.56 13.18
N THR A 126 -32.45 -44.32 12.07
CA THR A 126 -31.87 -43.56 10.94
C THR A 126 -32.01 -42.04 11.07
N ARG A 127 -32.78 -41.53 12.04
CA ARG A 127 -33.05 -40.09 12.21
C ARG A 127 -33.05 -39.66 13.68
N ASP A 128 -32.57 -38.44 13.93
CA ASP A 128 -32.65 -37.82 15.26
C ASP A 128 -34.06 -37.27 15.56
N SER A 129 -34.24 -36.80 16.80
CA SER A 129 -35.51 -36.21 17.27
C SER A 129 -35.94 -34.94 16.50
N HIS A 130 -35.05 -34.34 15.71
CA HIS A 130 -35.27 -33.16 14.89
C HIS A 130 -35.34 -33.50 13.38
N GLY A 131 -35.31 -34.79 13.02
CA GLY A 131 -35.45 -35.28 11.65
C GLY A 131 -34.15 -35.32 10.83
N HIS A 132 -32.99 -35.03 11.41
CA HIS A 132 -31.69 -35.15 10.73
C HIS A 132 -31.26 -36.61 10.61
N THR A 133 -30.65 -36.97 9.48
CA THR A 133 -30.11 -38.31 9.25
C THR A 133 -28.95 -38.61 10.21
N LEU A 134 -29.02 -39.77 10.86
CA LEU A 134 -27.95 -40.32 11.71
C LEU A 134 -27.12 -41.32 10.93
N LYS A 135 -25.80 -41.33 11.16
CA LYS A 135 -24.88 -42.30 10.58
C LYS A 135 -24.67 -43.48 11.52
N PHE A 136 -24.79 -44.69 10.99
CA PHE A 136 -24.54 -45.90 11.75
C PHE A 136 -23.04 -46.16 11.89
N LEU A 137 -22.58 -46.35 13.13
CA LEU A 137 -21.19 -46.66 13.47
C LEU A 137 -21.06 -48.15 13.74
N GLY A 138 -20.67 -48.91 12.72
CA GLY A 138 -20.58 -50.37 12.78
C GLY A 138 -19.33 -50.84 13.52
N SER A 139 -18.19 -50.20 13.23
CA SER A 139 -16.89 -50.57 13.80
C SER A 139 -16.84 -50.26 15.29
N THR A 140 -17.28 -49.05 15.67
CA THR A 140 -17.38 -48.62 17.07
C THR A 140 -18.31 -49.53 17.88
N ARG A 141 -19.37 -50.05 17.25
CA ARG A 141 -20.28 -51.01 17.90
C ARG A 141 -19.62 -52.37 18.08
N GLU A 142 -18.86 -52.86 17.10
CA GLU A 142 -18.12 -54.12 17.18
C GLU A 142 -17.05 -54.07 18.28
N ASP A 143 -16.37 -52.93 18.44
CA ASP A 143 -15.35 -52.70 19.47
C ASP A 143 -15.91 -52.70 20.91
N MET A 144 -17.18 -52.35 21.09
CA MET A 144 -17.88 -52.46 22.40
C MET A 144 -18.20 -53.91 22.81
N GLY A 145 -18.01 -54.88 21.91
CA GLY A 145 -18.21 -56.31 22.15
C GLY A 145 -19.68 -56.73 22.32
N HIS A 146 -19.92 -58.05 22.36
CA HIS A 146 -21.22 -58.66 22.69
C HIS A 146 -21.53 -58.59 24.20
N GLY A 147 -21.22 -57.47 24.86
CA GLY A 147 -21.59 -57.25 26.26
C GLY A 147 -23.10 -57.03 26.39
N ASP A 148 -23.75 -57.62 27.39
CA ASP A 148 -25.20 -57.51 27.68
C ASP A 148 -25.60 -56.13 28.24
N GLY A 149 -24.82 -55.08 27.93
CA GLY A 149 -25.01 -53.70 28.38
C GLY A 149 -25.83 -52.87 27.38
N PRO A 150 -26.43 -51.76 27.83
CA PRO A 150 -27.21 -50.89 26.95
C PRO A 150 -26.30 -50.18 25.93
N LEU A 151 -26.65 -50.25 24.64
CA LEU A 151 -25.94 -49.61 23.52
C LEU A 151 -26.11 -48.08 23.56
N LEU A 152 -25.45 -47.42 24.52
CA LEU A 152 -25.50 -45.98 24.75
C LEU A 152 -24.14 -45.34 24.44
N LEU A 153 -24.16 -44.22 23.73
CA LEU A 153 -23.00 -43.41 23.43
C LEU A 153 -22.61 -42.61 24.68
N ASN A 154 -21.39 -42.84 25.17
CA ASN A 154 -20.81 -42.13 26.32
C ASN A 154 -19.45 -41.52 25.93
N ILE A 155 -18.76 -40.87 26.88
CA ILE A 155 -17.44 -40.25 26.64
C ILE A 155 -16.36 -41.31 26.36
N GLU A 156 -16.42 -42.46 27.02
CA GLU A 156 -15.41 -43.52 26.91
C GLU A 156 -15.32 -44.08 25.48
N VAL A 157 -16.45 -44.12 24.77
CA VAL A 157 -16.54 -44.63 23.39
C VAL A 157 -16.50 -43.50 22.34
N LEU A 158 -16.46 -42.23 22.79
CA LEU A 158 -16.62 -41.09 21.91
C LEU A 158 -15.46 -40.91 20.91
N GLU A 159 -14.24 -41.25 21.28
CA GLU A 159 -13.07 -41.15 20.40
C GLU A 159 -13.18 -42.09 19.19
N GLY A 160 -13.56 -43.36 19.41
CA GLY A 160 -13.83 -44.33 18.34
C GLY A 160 -14.97 -43.85 17.45
N ALA A 161 -16.04 -43.35 18.07
CA ALA A 161 -17.21 -42.83 17.35
C ALA A 161 -16.88 -41.62 16.46
N ILE A 162 -16.07 -40.67 16.95
CA ILE A 162 -15.64 -39.50 16.18
C ILE A 162 -14.78 -39.94 14.99
N THR A 163 -13.85 -40.87 15.21
CA THR A 163 -12.93 -41.35 14.18
C THR A 163 -13.68 -42.01 13.02
N GLU A 164 -14.58 -42.95 13.32
CA GLU A 164 -15.40 -43.63 12.32
C GLU A 164 -16.39 -42.67 11.63
N ALA A 165 -16.99 -41.74 12.39
CA ALA A 165 -17.95 -40.79 11.80
C ALA A 165 -17.29 -39.79 10.84
N ALA A 166 -16.04 -39.39 11.16
CA ALA A 166 -15.24 -38.49 10.34
C ALA A 166 -14.68 -39.18 9.09
N SER A 167 -14.27 -40.46 9.16
CA SER A 167 -13.84 -41.21 7.97
C SER A 167 -14.99 -41.44 6.98
N GLN A 168 -16.22 -41.53 7.49
CA GLN A 168 -17.43 -41.60 6.67
C GLN A 168 -18.03 -40.20 6.37
N ALA A 169 -17.27 -39.11 6.52
CA ALA A 169 -17.79 -37.75 6.35
C ALA A 169 -18.40 -37.51 4.95
N PRO A 170 -19.50 -36.74 4.83
CA PRO A 170 -20.13 -36.50 3.54
C PRO A 170 -19.16 -35.76 2.61
N GLY A 171 -19.07 -36.19 1.35
CA GLY A 171 -18.18 -35.59 0.36
C GLY A 171 -16.69 -35.76 0.69
N ASN A 172 -16.33 -36.70 1.57
CA ASN A 172 -14.96 -36.93 2.04
C ASN A 172 -14.29 -35.70 2.66
N LYS A 173 -15.06 -34.92 3.43
CA LYS A 173 -14.59 -33.71 4.12
C LYS A 173 -14.65 -33.88 5.65
N PRO A 174 -13.68 -34.59 6.25
CA PRO A 174 -13.67 -34.86 7.69
C PRO A 174 -13.65 -33.57 8.51
N PHE A 175 -12.81 -32.60 8.14
CA PHE A 175 -12.72 -31.32 8.83
C PHE A 175 -14.05 -30.53 8.82
N GLU A 176 -14.72 -30.43 7.67
CA GLU A 176 -16.01 -29.72 7.56
C GLU A 176 -17.06 -30.36 8.49
N TYR A 177 -17.13 -31.69 8.51
CA TYR A 177 -18.03 -32.43 9.40
C TYR A 177 -17.69 -32.14 10.87
N LEU A 178 -16.43 -32.26 11.27
CA LEU A 178 -15.97 -32.04 12.64
C LEU A 178 -16.18 -30.58 13.10
N LEU A 179 -15.94 -29.60 12.22
CA LEU A 179 -16.20 -28.19 12.50
C LEU A 179 -17.69 -27.93 12.77
N THR A 180 -18.59 -28.55 12.00
CA THR A 180 -20.03 -28.41 12.27
C THR A 180 -20.43 -29.09 13.59
N CYS A 181 -19.80 -30.21 13.95
CA CYS A 181 -20.02 -30.87 15.24
C CYS A 181 -19.52 -29.98 16.39
N PHE A 182 -18.32 -29.41 16.28
CA PHE A 182 -17.75 -28.46 17.23
C PHE A 182 -18.69 -27.27 17.48
N LYS A 183 -19.25 -26.69 16.41
CA LYS A 183 -20.24 -25.61 16.52
C LYS A 183 -21.53 -26.04 17.20
N ARG A 184 -22.01 -27.27 16.97
CA ARG A 184 -23.19 -27.81 17.67
C ARG A 184 -22.90 -28.00 19.16
N VAL A 185 -21.75 -28.58 19.53
CA VAL A 185 -21.35 -28.72 20.94
C VAL A 185 -21.25 -27.34 21.60
N SER A 186 -20.59 -26.38 20.94
CA SER A 186 -20.40 -25.03 21.46
C SER A 186 -21.74 -24.28 21.64
N ARG A 187 -22.69 -24.47 20.71
CA ARG A 187 -24.08 -23.98 20.87
C ARG A 187 -24.78 -24.67 22.05
N GLY A 188 -24.58 -25.98 22.23
CA GLY A 188 -25.11 -26.75 23.36
C GLY A 188 -24.59 -26.28 24.71
N LEU A 189 -23.29 -25.96 24.81
CA LEU A 189 -22.68 -25.40 26.01
C LEU A 189 -23.16 -23.97 26.32
N ARG A 190 -23.41 -23.15 25.31
CA ARG A 190 -23.87 -21.76 25.51
C ARG A 190 -25.35 -21.69 25.89
N ASN A 191 -26.18 -22.53 25.28
CA ASN A 191 -27.63 -22.50 25.43
C ASN A 191 -28.15 -23.53 26.45
N GLY A 192 -27.27 -24.39 26.96
CA GLY A 192 -27.59 -25.41 27.95
C GLY A 192 -28.05 -24.80 29.26
N ARG A 193 -29.04 -25.43 29.90
CA ARG A 193 -29.44 -25.11 31.27
C ARG A 193 -28.71 -26.06 32.20
N PHE A 194 -27.80 -25.52 33.00
CA PHE A 194 -26.96 -26.27 33.93
C PHE A 194 -27.23 -25.83 35.35
N ASP A 195 -27.17 -26.76 36.30
CA ASP A 195 -27.41 -26.52 37.72
C ASP A 195 -26.13 -26.05 38.44
N GLY A 196 -25.46 -25.04 37.88
CA GLY A 196 -24.21 -24.46 38.40
C GLY A 196 -22.97 -24.71 37.54
N ASP A 197 -21.79 -24.42 38.09
CA ASP A 197 -20.50 -24.58 37.38
C ASP A 197 -19.96 -26.03 37.38
N GLU A 198 -20.38 -26.85 38.34
CA GLU A 198 -20.03 -28.26 38.53
C GLU A 198 -21.18 -29.21 38.12
N ASP A 199 -21.90 -28.90 37.04
CA ASP A 199 -22.93 -29.79 36.51
C ASP A 199 -22.30 -30.90 35.65
N PRO A 200 -22.48 -32.21 35.97
CA PRO A 200 -21.94 -33.32 35.19
C PRO A 200 -22.32 -33.27 33.70
N LYS A 201 -23.48 -32.71 33.35
CA LYS A 201 -23.91 -32.54 31.95
C LYS A 201 -23.03 -31.53 31.21
N ARG A 202 -22.57 -30.51 31.91
CA ARG A 202 -21.66 -29.49 31.35
C ARG A 202 -20.28 -30.08 31.11
N ASP A 203 -19.81 -30.93 32.01
CA ASP A 203 -18.50 -31.58 31.87
C ASP A 203 -18.47 -32.57 30.70
N VAL A 204 -19.56 -33.31 30.48
CA VAL A 204 -19.71 -34.16 29.27
C VAL A 204 -19.58 -33.35 27.98
N LEU A 205 -20.25 -32.19 27.91
CA LEU A 205 -20.19 -31.34 26.72
C LEU A 205 -18.85 -30.62 26.57
N ARG A 206 -18.18 -30.26 27.67
CA ARG A 206 -16.80 -29.73 27.65
C ARG A 206 -15.85 -30.75 27.07
N GLU A 207 -15.96 -32.00 27.50
CA GLU A 207 -15.10 -33.09 27.01
C GLU A 207 -15.38 -33.41 25.54
N ALA A 208 -16.66 -33.47 25.14
CA ALA A 208 -17.03 -33.59 23.73
C ALA A 208 -16.48 -32.44 22.87
N ARG A 209 -16.47 -31.20 23.39
CA ARG A 209 -15.89 -30.04 22.69
C ARG A 209 -14.37 -30.17 22.57
N ARG A 210 -13.70 -30.60 23.65
CA ARG A 210 -12.25 -30.83 23.70
C ARG A 210 -11.82 -31.87 22.67
N LEU A 211 -12.49 -33.02 22.64
CA LEU A 211 -12.22 -34.08 21.67
C LEU A 211 -12.51 -33.62 20.24
N CYS A 212 -13.67 -33.00 20.01
CA CYS A 212 -14.01 -32.51 18.67
C CYS A 212 -12.98 -31.49 18.14
N MET A 213 -12.44 -30.64 19.02
CA MET A 213 -11.36 -29.71 18.67
C MET A 213 -10.06 -30.44 18.28
N SER A 214 -9.62 -31.41 19.10
CA SER A 214 -8.41 -32.19 18.78
C SER A 214 -8.54 -32.92 17.45
N TYR A 215 -9.69 -33.53 17.17
CA TYR A 215 -9.94 -34.20 15.90
C TYR A 215 -10.05 -33.22 14.72
N CYS A 216 -10.54 -31.98 14.91
CA CYS A 216 -10.42 -30.94 13.88
C CYS A 216 -8.95 -30.66 13.54
N ILE A 217 -8.07 -30.59 14.54
CA ILE A 217 -6.64 -30.34 14.33
C ILE A 217 -5.97 -31.55 13.66
N PHE A 218 -6.32 -32.78 14.04
CA PHE A 218 -5.88 -33.99 13.34
C PHE A 218 -6.33 -34.02 11.89
N ALA A 219 -7.55 -33.57 11.59
CA ALA A 219 -8.01 -33.47 10.20
C ALA A 219 -7.24 -32.46 9.35
N VAL A 220 -6.50 -31.53 9.97
CA VAL A 220 -5.61 -30.58 9.29
C VAL A 220 -4.16 -31.11 9.21
N THR A 221 -3.68 -31.72 10.29
CA THR A 221 -2.26 -32.10 10.47
C THR A 221 -1.94 -33.54 10.05
N MET A 222 -2.91 -34.45 10.17
CA MET A 222 -2.82 -35.88 9.86
C MET A 222 -4.09 -36.35 9.12
N PRO A 223 -4.36 -35.81 7.92
CA PRO A 223 -5.58 -36.12 7.16
C PRO A 223 -5.76 -37.62 6.87
N GLU A 224 -4.66 -38.35 6.68
CA GLU A 224 -4.63 -39.80 6.40
C GLU A 224 -5.32 -40.65 7.47
N MET A 225 -5.48 -40.14 8.71
CA MET A 225 -6.22 -40.83 9.78
C MET A 225 -7.68 -41.10 9.41
N PHE A 226 -8.26 -40.32 8.49
CA PHE A 226 -9.67 -40.41 8.09
C PHE A 226 -9.89 -41.09 6.74
N GLY A 227 -8.85 -41.66 6.12
CA GLY A 227 -8.94 -42.46 4.90
C GLY A 227 -8.03 -41.98 3.76
N ASP A 228 -7.99 -42.76 2.67
CA ASP A 228 -6.96 -42.61 1.62
C ASP A 228 -7.22 -41.49 0.59
N ASN A 229 -8.41 -40.87 0.58
CA ASN A 229 -8.85 -39.92 -0.47
C ASN A 229 -8.95 -38.46 -0.01
N VAL A 230 -8.28 -38.07 1.09
CA VAL A 230 -8.45 -36.72 1.67
C VAL A 230 -7.82 -35.64 0.77
N SER A 231 -8.47 -34.47 0.69
CA SER A 231 -8.04 -33.34 -0.16
C SER A 231 -6.59 -32.94 0.09
N THR A 232 -5.87 -32.60 -0.97
CA THR A 232 -4.50 -32.06 -0.89
C THR A 232 -4.45 -30.59 -0.43
N THR A 233 -5.60 -29.93 -0.32
CA THR A 233 -5.71 -28.54 0.15
C THR A 233 -5.80 -28.48 1.67
N ASN A 234 -5.16 -27.48 2.29
CA ASN A 234 -5.30 -27.26 3.73
C ASN A 234 -6.76 -26.87 4.05
N PRO A 235 -7.54 -27.74 4.73
CA PRO A 235 -8.97 -27.52 4.92
C PRO A 235 -9.23 -26.32 5.85
N LEU A 236 -8.33 -26.03 6.79
CA LEU A 236 -8.46 -24.87 7.67
C LEU A 236 -8.49 -23.56 6.86
N VAL A 237 -7.67 -23.46 5.80
CA VAL A 237 -7.65 -22.30 4.91
C VAL A 237 -8.95 -22.16 4.12
N ASP A 238 -9.44 -23.27 3.56
CA ASP A 238 -10.69 -23.29 2.79
C ASP A 238 -11.87 -22.76 3.64
N HIS A 239 -11.86 -23.04 4.94
CA HIS A 239 -12.89 -22.58 5.88
C HIS A 239 -12.61 -21.20 6.52
N LEU A 240 -11.35 -20.76 6.57
CA LEU A 240 -10.97 -19.39 6.98
C LEU A 240 -11.39 -18.34 5.93
N LEU A 241 -11.41 -18.72 4.65
CA LEU A 241 -11.86 -17.87 3.55
C LEU A 241 -13.39 -17.74 3.47
N LEU A 242 -14.14 -18.51 4.26
CA LEU A 242 -15.58 -18.38 4.36
C LEU A 242 -15.98 -17.36 5.43
N ASN A 243 -17.18 -16.80 5.30
CA ASN A 243 -17.71 -15.90 6.32
C ASN A 243 -17.82 -16.64 7.68
N PRO A 244 -17.32 -16.08 8.80
CA PRO A 244 -17.40 -16.69 10.13
C PRO A 244 -18.81 -17.10 10.57
N ASP A 245 -19.84 -16.39 10.08
CA ASP A 245 -21.25 -16.65 10.39
C ASP A 245 -21.82 -17.86 9.61
N CYS A 246 -21.13 -18.31 8.55
CA CYS A 246 -21.51 -19.51 7.81
C CYS A 246 -21.37 -20.74 8.70
N ASP A 247 -22.24 -21.75 8.54
CA ASP A 247 -22.15 -23.00 9.31
C ASP A 247 -20.79 -23.70 9.11
N THR A 248 -20.14 -23.52 7.97
CA THR A 248 -18.83 -24.08 7.65
C THR A 248 -17.66 -23.09 7.77
N GLY A 249 -17.89 -21.82 8.12
CA GLY A 249 -16.78 -20.86 8.35
C GLY A 249 -16.09 -21.06 9.70
N ILE A 250 -14.85 -20.62 9.86
CA ILE A 250 -14.21 -20.64 11.18
C ILE A 250 -14.81 -19.54 12.07
N CYS A 251 -15.50 -19.95 13.15
CA CYS A 251 -16.14 -19.01 14.09
C CYS A 251 -15.21 -18.63 15.24
N THR A 252 -15.60 -17.59 15.99
CA THR A 252 -14.82 -17.11 17.15
C THR A 252 -14.66 -18.17 18.22
N ASP A 253 -15.68 -18.99 18.49
CA ASP A 253 -15.58 -20.01 19.53
C ASP A 253 -14.53 -21.09 19.21
N PHE A 254 -14.25 -21.32 17.92
CA PHE A 254 -13.20 -22.25 17.47
C PHE A 254 -11.82 -21.65 17.73
N LEU A 255 -11.64 -20.38 17.38
CA LEU A 255 -10.39 -19.66 17.62
C LEU A 255 -10.12 -19.45 19.12
N ASP A 256 -11.16 -19.17 19.92
CA ASP A 256 -11.07 -19.05 21.36
C ASP A 256 -10.59 -20.36 22.00
N GLU A 257 -11.15 -21.49 21.56
CA GLU A 257 -10.74 -22.82 22.03
C GLU A 257 -9.29 -23.14 21.61
N ALA A 258 -8.93 -22.86 20.34
CA ALA A 258 -7.56 -23.04 19.86
C ALA A 258 -6.56 -22.21 20.69
N ASN A 259 -6.90 -20.95 20.97
CA ASN A 259 -6.04 -20.04 21.72
C ASN A 259 -5.91 -20.44 23.20
N ALA A 260 -6.95 -21.03 23.78
CA ALA A 260 -6.89 -21.57 25.13
C ALA A 260 -5.90 -22.74 25.22
N ARG A 261 -5.83 -23.58 24.18
CA ARG A 261 -5.07 -24.85 24.19
C ARG A 261 -3.71 -24.81 23.49
N ILE A 262 -3.36 -23.72 22.82
CA ILE A 262 -2.09 -23.61 22.06
C ILE A 262 -0.81 -23.80 22.88
N ASP A 263 -0.86 -23.61 24.20
CA ASP A 263 0.28 -23.86 25.09
C ASP A 263 0.36 -25.33 25.56
N GLU A 264 -0.73 -26.10 25.39
CA GLU A 264 -0.84 -27.51 25.77
C GLU A 264 -0.60 -28.44 24.58
N ASP A 265 -0.93 -27.99 23.37
CA ASP A 265 -0.90 -28.78 22.14
C ASP A 265 -0.21 -28.01 21.00
N ASP A 266 1.05 -28.37 20.74
CA ASP A 266 1.87 -27.74 19.70
C ASP A 266 1.30 -27.95 18.28
N SER A 267 0.48 -29.00 18.06
CA SER A 267 -0.13 -29.24 16.73
C SER A 267 -1.11 -28.14 16.32
N ILE A 268 -1.72 -27.45 17.30
CA ILE A 268 -2.57 -26.27 17.05
C ILE A 268 -1.71 -25.13 16.48
N ARG A 269 -0.52 -24.93 17.04
CA ARG A 269 0.42 -23.90 16.57
C ARG A 269 0.81 -24.17 15.13
N ASP A 270 1.21 -25.39 14.82
CA ASP A 270 1.65 -25.80 13.48
C ASP A 270 0.51 -25.67 12.46
N ALA A 271 -0.71 -26.09 12.83
CA ALA A 271 -1.89 -25.95 11.98
C ALA A 271 -2.20 -24.48 11.63
N ILE A 272 -2.12 -23.57 12.61
CA ILE A 272 -2.36 -22.14 12.40
C ILE A 272 -1.26 -21.51 11.55
N VAL A 273 0.01 -21.81 11.83
CA VAL A 273 1.14 -21.27 11.07
C VAL A 273 1.07 -21.73 9.62
N SER A 274 0.89 -23.05 9.39
CA SER A 274 0.72 -23.62 8.04
C SER A 274 -0.47 -23.01 7.30
N ALA A 275 -1.60 -22.77 7.98
CA ALA A 275 -2.74 -22.11 7.36
C ALA A 275 -2.45 -20.68 6.92
N VAL A 276 -1.67 -19.91 7.69
CA VAL A 276 -1.28 -18.54 7.31
C VAL A 276 -0.27 -18.52 6.16
N GLU A 277 0.68 -19.46 6.14
CA GLU A 277 1.63 -19.62 5.02
C GLU A 277 0.91 -19.94 3.70
N GLU A 278 -0.06 -20.85 3.75
CA GLU A 278 -0.92 -21.21 2.62
C GLU A 278 -1.83 -20.04 2.21
N LEU A 279 -2.42 -19.30 3.17
CA LEU A 279 -3.20 -18.07 2.90
C LEU A 279 -2.36 -17.04 2.13
N SER A 280 -1.12 -16.80 2.59
CA SER A 280 -0.18 -15.88 1.94
C SER A 280 0.16 -16.35 0.52
N THR A 281 0.48 -17.63 0.35
CA THR A 281 0.83 -18.23 -0.95
C THR A 281 -0.31 -18.12 -1.95
N ARG A 282 -1.55 -18.43 -1.54
CA ARG A 282 -2.74 -18.32 -2.39
C ARG A 282 -3.06 -16.85 -2.73
N LEU A 283 -2.92 -15.94 -1.77
CA LEU A 283 -3.09 -14.50 -2.02
C LEU A 283 -2.08 -13.97 -3.05
N GLY A 284 -0.85 -14.50 -3.05
CA GLY A 284 0.19 -14.13 -4.01
C GLY A 284 -0.14 -14.42 -5.48
N ALA A 285 -1.11 -15.30 -5.73
CA ALA A 285 -1.58 -15.67 -7.07
C ALA A 285 -2.73 -14.80 -7.60
N ILE A 286 -3.31 -13.93 -6.76
CA ILE A 286 -4.38 -13.02 -7.14
C ILE A 286 -3.94 -11.55 -7.05
N ASP A 287 -4.70 -10.65 -7.67
CA ASP A 287 -4.52 -9.21 -7.58
C ASP A 287 -5.80 -8.54 -7.00
N MET A 288 -5.86 -7.21 -7.03
CA MET A 288 -7.03 -6.46 -6.54
C MET A 288 -8.32 -6.67 -7.36
N LEU A 289 -8.26 -7.31 -8.53
CA LEU A 289 -9.46 -7.70 -9.29
C LEU A 289 -10.04 -9.02 -8.79
N GLY A 290 -9.23 -9.83 -8.10
CA GLY A 290 -9.66 -11.05 -7.44
C GLY A 290 -10.35 -10.79 -6.10
N ASP A 291 -10.94 -11.84 -5.53
CA ASP A 291 -11.57 -11.78 -4.21
C ASP A 291 -10.52 -11.88 -3.09
N TYR A 292 -9.78 -10.79 -2.86
CA TYR A 292 -8.72 -10.71 -1.85
C TYR A 292 -9.25 -10.46 -0.43
N THR A 293 -10.47 -9.93 -0.29
CA THR A 293 -11.04 -9.50 1.00
C THR A 293 -11.09 -10.64 2.04
N PRO A 294 -11.51 -11.87 1.69
CA PRO A 294 -11.52 -12.99 2.65
C PRO A 294 -10.14 -13.33 3.21
N TYR A 295 -9.06 -13.16 2.42
CA TYR A 295 -7.69 -13.41 2.89
C TYR A 295 -7.27 -12.40 3.95
N ILE A 296 -7.58 -11.11 3.74
CA ILE A 296 -7.32 -10.04 4.71
C ILE A 296 -8.08 -10.30 6.00
N ILE A 297 -9.37 -10.63 5.90
CA ILE A 297 -10.23 -10.91 7.05
C ILE A 297 -9.75 -12.16 7.80
N GLY A 298 -9.39 -13.23 7.09
CA GLY A 298 -8.87 -14.47 7.67
C GLY A 298 -7.61 -14.23 8.50
N LEU A 299 -6.62 -13.53 7.94
CA LEU A 299 -5.40 -13.18 8.66
C LEU A 299 -5.70 -12.29 9.87
N ARG A 300 -6.53 -11.26 9.71
CA ARG A 300 -6.92 -10.35 10.80
C ARG A 300 -7.62 -11.09 11.95
N ASN A 301 -8.50 -12.03 11.64
CA ASN A 301 -9.22 -12.79 12.66
C ASN A 301 -8.28 -13.66 13.50
N LEU A 302 -7.24 -14.24 12.88
CA LEU A 302 -6.20 -14.99 13.59
C LEU A 302 -5.32 -14.07 14.43
N LEU A 303 -4.85 -12.96 13.87
CA LEU A 303 -3.99 -12.01 14.58
C LEU A 303 -4.68 -11.36 15.78
N ARG A 304 -6.02 -11.43 15.88
CA ARG A 304 -6.77 -11.02 17.07
C ARG A 304 -6.22 -11.58 18.38
N TYR A 305 -5.63 -12.78 18.32
CA TYR A 305 -5.11 -13.51 19.45
C TYR A 305 -3.58 -13.33 19.54
N PRO A 306 -3.05 -12.74 20.63
CA PRO A 306 -1.61 -12.48 20.76
C PRO A 306 -0.73 -13.73 20.63
N LYS A 307 -1.19 -14.88 21.13
CA LYS A 307 -0.45 -16.16 21.01
C LYS A 307 -0.31 -16.61 19.56
N PHE A 308 -1.35 -16.41 18.75
CA PHE A 308 -1.30 -16.70 17.32
C PHE A 308 -0.37 -15.73 16.61
N ALA A 309 -0.47 -14.43 16.88
CA ALA A 309 0.44 -13.43 16.30
C ALA A 309 1.92 -13.74 16.60
N ILE A 310 2.25 -14.10 17.84
CA ILE A 310 3.62 -14.50 18.21
C ILE A 310 4.07 -15.72 17.39
N SER A 311 3.24 -16.75 17.30
CA SER A 311 3.55 -17.99 16.57
C SER A 311 3.70 -17.76 15.06
N ILE A 312 2.79 -16.97 14.46
CA ILE A 312 2.84 -16.60 13.04
C ILE A 312 4.14 -15.85 12.71
N THR A 313 4.56 -14.94 13.59
CA THR A 313 5.82 -14.20 13.36
C THR A 313 7.07 -15.09 13.43
N GLN A 314 6.98 -16.28 14.05
CA GLN A 314 8.08 -17.24 14.12
C GLN A 314 8.19 -18.13 12.87
N SER A 315 7.22 -18.07 11.95
CA SER A 315 7.28 -18.78 10.68
C SER A 315 8.58 -18.48 9.93
N THR A 316 9.15 -19.51 9.30
CA THR A 316 10.30 -19.34 8.40
C THR A 316 9.97 -18.51 7.17
N MET A 317 8.69 -18.44 6.78
CA MET A 317 8.19 -17.58 5.71
C MET A 317 8.05 -16.11 6.14
N TRP A 318 8.13 -15.78 7.44
CA TRP A 318 7.93 -14.41 7.92
C TRP A 318 8.85 -13.40 7.21
N ALA A 319 10.16 -13.66 7.29
CA ALA A 319 11.21 -12.89 6.64
C ALA A 319 12.43 -13.80 6.40
N PRO A 320 12.47 -14.55 5.28
CA PRO A 320 13.60 -15.43 4.95
C PRO A 320 14.92 -14.65 4.84
N SER A 321 16.03 -15.24 5.28
CA SER A 321 17.34 -14.56 5.35
C SER A 321 17.94 -14.25 3.97
N GLU A 322 17.76 -15.14 3.00
CA GLU A 322 18.28 -14.98 1.63
C GLU A 322 17.14 -14.61 0.68
N ILE A 323 16.74 -13.34 0.71
CA ILE A 323 15.68 -12.82 -0.15
C ILE A 323 16.14 -11.59 -0.93
N GLU A 324 15.79 -11.58 -2.21
CA GLU A 324 15.98 -10.44 -3.12
C GLU A 324 14.79 -9.47 -3.02
N ALA A 325 15.03 -8.19 -3.32
CA ALA A 325 14.01 -7.14 -3.12
C ALA A 325 12.69 -7.42 -3.84
N VAL A 326 12.74 -7.88 -5.09
CA VAL A 326 11.55 -8.22 -5.89
C VAL A 326 10.78 -9.43 -5.31
N GLU A 327 11.47 -10.30 -4.59
CA GLU A 327 10.89 -11.51 -4.03
C GLU A 327 10.18 -11.25 -2.69
N ILE A 328 10.46 -10.13 -2.02
CA ILE A 328 9.83 -9.75 -0.74
C ILE A 328 8.30 -9.80 -0.86
N GLU A 329 7.76 -9.31 -1.97
CA GLU A 329 6.32 -9.19 -2.23
C GLU A 329 5.60 -10.53 -2.42
N THR A 330 6.35 -11.63 -2.59
CA THR A 330 5.77 -12.94 -2.94
C THR A 330 6.27 -14.10 -2.08
N LYS A 331 7.48 -13.99 -1.53
CA LYS A 331 8.12 -15.05 -0.71
C LYS A 331 8.18 -14.73 0.78
N THR A 332 7.75 -13.54 1.21
CA THR A 332 7.52 -13.25 2.64
C THR A 332 6.05 -13.42 2.99
N LEU A 333 5.77 -13.73 4.26
CA LEU A 333 4.43 -14.00 4.74
C LEU A 333 3.48 -12.80 4.56
N LEU A 334 3.96 -11.58 4.84
CA LEU A 334 3.16 -10.35 4.67
C LEU A 334 3.27 -9.73 3.27
N GLY A 335 4.24 -10.16 2.45
CA GLY A 335 4.49 -9.61 1.11
C GLY A 335 3.24 -9.54 0.23
N PRO A 336 2.52 -10.67 0.01
CA PRO A 336 1.32 -10.70 -0.81
C PRO A 336 0.20 -9.75 -0.34
N PHE A 337 0.09 -9.52 0.96
CA PHE A 337 -0.89 -8.60 1.53
C PHE A 337 -0.54 -7.14 1.19
N PHE A 338 0.73 -6.77 1.34
CA PHE A 338 1.22 -5.42 1.05
C PHE A 338 1.39 -5.14 -0.45
N ARG A 339 1.54 -6.18 -1.29
CA ARG A 339 1.71 -6.07 -2.75
C ARG A 339 0.46 -5.54 -3.47
N MET A 340 -0.72 -5.75 -2.89
CA MET A 340 -2.00 -5.39 -3.50
C MET A 340 -2.08 -3.87 -3.72
N SER A 341 -2.26 -3.44 -4.98
CA SER A 341 -2.31 -2.02 -5.31
C SER A 341 -3.00 -1.75 -6.66
N PRO A 342 -3.76 -0.64 -6.81
CA PRO A 342 -4.30 -0.22 -8.10
C PRO A 342 -3.21 0.21 -9.09
N MET A 343 -1.96 0.36 -8.62
CA MET A 343 -0.80 0.71 -9.44
C MET A 343 -0.25 -0.48 -10.26
N GLN A 344 -0.72 -1.70 -10.00
CA GLN A 344 -0.39 -2.87 -10.80
C GLN A 344 -1.01 -2.75 -12.19
N LEU A 345 -0.31 -3.21 -13.24
CA LEU A 345 -0.71 -2.94 -14.62
C LEU A 345 -2.13 -3.43 -14.94
N ASP A 346 -2.46 -4.68 -14.60
CA ASP A 346 -3.75 -5.27 -14.97
C ASP A 346 -4.91 -4.65 -14.20
N VAL A 347 -4.69 -4.29 -12.93
CA VAL A 347 -5.62 -3.50 -12.12
C VAL A 347 -5.77 -2.09 -12.73
N ALA A 348 -4.70 -1.40 -13.05
CA ALA A 348 -4.73 -0.05 -13.63
C ALA A 348 -5.49 -0.03 -14.97
N LYS A 349 -5.34 -1.06 -15.82
CA LYS A 349 -6.10 -1.17 -17.07
C LYS A 349 -7.60 -1.25 -16.85
N SER A 350 -8.06 -1.93 -15.78
CA SER A 350 -9.48 -2.07 -15.49
C SER A 350 -10.13 -0.73 -15.11
N TYR A 351 -9.40 0.12 -14.38
CA TYR A 351 -9.83 1.48 -14.03
C TYR A 351 -9.70 2.48 -15.18
N PHE A 352 -8.68 2.33 -16.04
CA PHE A 352 -8.33 3.32 -17.07
C PHE A 352 -8.31 2.71 -18.48
N SER A 353 -9.48 2.24 -18.96
CA SER A 353 -9.62 1.77 -20.34
C SER A 353 -9.54 2.94 -21.33
N ALA A 354 -8.76 2.81 -22.40
CA ALA A 354 -8.52 3.86 -23.40
C ALA A 354 -8.07 5.20 -22.78
N PRO A 355 -6.96 5.21 -22.01
CA PRO A 355 -6.61 6.34 -21.13
C PRO A 355 -6.31 7.64 -21.88
N LYS A 356 -5.96 7.55 -23.17
CA LYS A 356 -5.62 8.72 -24.00
C LYS A 356 -6.83 9.50 -24.52
N THR A 357 -7.96 8.83 -24.71
CA THR A 357 -9.14 9.41 -25.38
C THR A 357 -10.30 9.67 -24.42
N ARG A 358 -10.21 9.16 -23.18
CA ARG A 358 -11.17 9.42 -22.11
C ARG A 358 -11.15 10.88 -21.68
N ASP A 359 -12.31 11.38 -21.26
CA ASP A 359 -12.42 12.72 -20.73
C ASP A 359 -11.77 12.84 -19.35
N ARG A 360 -11.43 14.07 -18.95
CA ARG A 360 -10.76 14.35 -17.68
C ARG A 360 -11.62 14.01 -16.47
N GLY A 361 -12.95 14.11 -16.57
CA GLY A 361 -13.88 13.79 -15.49
C GLY A 361 -13.89 12.29 -15.20
N TYR A 362 -13.92 11.46 -16.25
CA TYR A 362 -13.77 10.01 -16.10
C TYR A 362 -12.46 9.65 -15.40
N ILE A 363 -11.33 10.21 -15.85
CA ILE A 363 -10.01 9.93 -15.24
C ILE A 363 -10.02 10.32 -13.76
N ALA A 364 -10.56 11.48 -13.40
CA ALA A 364 -10.66 11.92 -12.01
C ALA A 364 -11.53 10.99 -11.16
N ASN A 365 -12.66 10.52 -11.70
CA ASN A 365 -13.54 9.57 -11.00
C ASN A 365 -12.86 8.21 -10.81
N ALA A 366 -12.17 7.69 -11.81
CA ALA A 366 -11.41 6.45 -11.72
C ALA A 366 -10.25 6.57 -10.72
N GLN A 367 -9.57 7.72 -10.69
CA GLN A 367 -8.55 8.02 -9.66
C GLN A 367 -9.16 8.05 -8.26
N ASN A 368 -10.34 8.65 -8.08
CA ASN A 368 -11.02 8.62 -6.79
C ASN A 368 -11.37 7.20 -6.35
N ALA A 369 -11.85 6.36 -7.27
CA ALA A 369 -12.12 4.96 -6.99
C ALA A 369 -10.84 4.20 -6.57
N CYS A 370 -9.71 4.42 -7.25
CA CYS A 370 -8.41 3.86 -6.85
C CYS A 370 -8.04 4.24 -5.41
N ARG A 371 -8.23 5.51 -5.02
CA ARG A 371 -7.94 5.99 -3.65
C ARG A 371 -8.80 5.31 -2.60
N VAL A 372 -10.11 5.21 -2.83
CA VAL A 372 -11.03 4.61 -1.85
C VAL A 372 -10.74 3.12 -1.67
N THR A 373 -10.51 2.39 -2.77
CA THR A 373 -10.13 0.97 -2.70
C THR A 373 -8.81 0.79 -1.94
N LEU A 374 -7.77 1.55 -2.29
CA LEU A 374 -6.47 1.43 -1.64
C LEU A 374 -6.52 1.82 -0.15
N ARG A 375 -7.26 2.88 0.20
CA ARG A 375 -7.42 3.32 1.59
C ARG A 375 -8.06 2.24 2.45
N THR A 376 -9.10 1.58 1.94
CA THR A 376 -9.78 0.48 2.63
C THR A 376 -8.79 -0.66 2.93
N LEU A 377 -7.96 -1.03 1.95
CA LEU A 377 -6.90 -2.02 2.16
C LEU A 377 -5.88 -1.54 3.20
N GLN A 378 -5.38 -0.31 3.06
CA GLN A 378 -4.35 0.25 3.94
C GLN A 378 -4.80 0.37 5.41
N GLU A 379 -6.09 0.64 5.65
CA GLU A 379 -6.68 0.60 6.99
C GLU A 379 -6.64 -0.82 7.59
N GLU A 380 -6.91 -1.86 6.78
CA GLU A 380 -6.80 -3.24 7.23
C GLU A 380 -5.35 -3.70 7.43
N LEU A 381 -4.43 -3.28 6.56
CA LEU A 381 -2.99 -3.52 6.72
C LEU A 381 -2.47 -2.86 8.01
N HIS A 382 -2.92 -1.66 8.33
CA HIS A 382 -2.58 -1.00 9.58
C HIS A 382 -3.13 -1.78 10.79
N ARG A 383 -4.39 -2.24 10.75
CA ARG A 383 -4.95 -3.08 11.84
C ARG A 383 -4.14 -4.36 12.05
N ILE A 384 -3.76 -5.03 10.97
CA ILE A 384 -2.91 -6.23 11.00
C ILE A 384 -1.58 -5.91 11.69
N THR A 385 -0.89 -4.86 11.27
CA THR A 385 0.44 -4.53 11.78
C THR A 385 0.42 -3.97 13.19
N ASP A 386 -0.54 -3.11 13.53
CA ASP A 386 -0.75 -2.59 14.89
C ASP A 386 -1.01 -3.75 15.88
N GLN A 387 -1.81 -4.73 15.48
CA GLN A 387 -2.09 -5.91 16.28
C GLN A 387 -0.83 -6.77 16.52
N ILE A 388 0.00 -6.97 15.51
CA ILE A 388 1.29 -7.68 15.67
C ILE A 388 2.21 -6.92 16.65
N VAL A 389 2.34 -5.60 16.47
CA VAL A 389 3.18 -4.73 17.31
C VAL A 389 2.72 -4.71 18.77
N ARG A 390 1.41 -4.86 19.02
CA ARG A 390 0.82 -4.92 20.36
C ARG A 390 0.87 -6.30 21.01
N SER A 391 1.07 -7.36 20.22
CA SER A 391 1.02 -8.74 20.72
C SER A 391 2.18 -9.12 21.65
N GLY A 392 3.31 -8.42 21.57
CA GLY A 392 4.43 -8.57 22.51
C GLY A 392 5.76 -8.06 21.95
N PRO A 393 6.82 -7.96 22.78
CA PRO A 393 8.12 -7.45 22.36
C PRO A 393 8.76 -8.26 21.21
N ALA A 394 8.63 -9.58 21.24
CA ALA A 394 9.19 -10.46 20.20
C ALA A 394 8.50 -10.27 18.85
N ALA A 395 7.16 -10.29 18.82
CA ALA A 395 6.37 -10.06 17.61
C ALA A 395 6.61 -8.65 17.04
N ARG A 396 6.67 -7.64 17.92
CA ARG A 396 7.04 -6.28 17.55
C ARG A 396 8.41 -6.20 16.90
N SER A 397 9.43 -6.83 17.50
CA SER A 397 10.79 -6.85 16.94
C SER A 397 10.78 -7.41 15.53
N ARG A 398 10.13 -8.57 15.32
CA ARG A 398 10.06 -9.20 13.99
C ARG A 398 9.29 -8.39 12.96
N MET A 399 8.29 -7.62 13.38
CA MET A 399 7.58 -6.69 12.50
C MET A 399 8.51 -5.55 12.06
N LEU A 400 9.30 -4.99 12.99
CA LEU A 400 10.30 -3.98 12.68
C LEU A 400 11.43 -4.55 11.80
N ASP A 401 11.87 -5.78 12.05
CA ASP A 401 12.85 -6.49 11.21
C ASP A 401 12.33 -6.66 9.77
N TRP A 402 11.03 -6.97 9.60
CA TRP A 402 10.41 -7.07 8.29
C TRP A 402 10.33 -5.71 7.58
N TYR A 403 9.97 -4.63 8.27
CA TYR A 403 10.03 -3.28 7.68
C TYR A 403 11.46 -2.87 7.29
N ALA A 404 12.44 -3.19 8.13
CA ALA A 404 13.84 -2.97 7.86
C ALA A 404 14.31 -3.72 6.60
N LEU A 405 13.91 -4.97 6.46
CA LEU A 405 14.14 -5.75 5.24
C LEU A 405 13.56 -5.06 4.00
N CYS A 406 12.33 -4.56 4.08
CA CYS A 406 11.66 -3.86 2.97
C CYS A 406 12.43 -2.62 2.53
N VAL A 407 12.92 -1.78 3.45
CA VAL A 407 13.67 -0.57 3.09
C VAL A 407 15.11 -0.88 2.66
N ASN A 408 15.84 -1.70 3.42
CA ASN A 408 17.27 -1.95 3.20
C ASN A 408 17.55 -2.66 1.86
N LYS A 409 16.64 -3.54 1.41
CA LYS A 409 16.78 -4.22 0.11
C LYS A 409 16.44 -3.33 -1.09
N ASN A 410 15.83 -2.17 -0.87
CA ASN A 410 15.27 -1.32 -1.92
C ASN A 410 16.03 -0.01 -2.17
N HIS A 411 17.27 0.13 -1.69
CA HIS A 411 18.07 1.36 -1.94
C HIS A 411 18.17 1.71 -3.43
N LYS A 412 18.24 0.69 -4.30
CA LYS A 412 18.31 0.86 -5.77
C LYS A 412 17.07 1.52 -6.39
N LYS A 413 15.97 1.70 -5.65
CA LYS A 413 14.80 2.49 -6.14
C LYS A 413 15.12 3.96 -6.33
N ARG A 414 16.19 4.48 -5.71
CA ARG A 414 16.68 5.86 -5.86
C ARG A 414 17.95 5.96 -6.72
N ALA A 415 18.30 4.89 -7.44
CA ALA A 415 19.40 4.94 -8.41
C ALA A 415 19.04 5.78 -9.64
N MET A 416 20.01 6.51 -10.22
CA MET A 416 19.79 7.32 -11.44
C MET A 416 19.13 6.56 -12.60
N ARG A 417 19.36 5.24 -12.67
CA ARG A 417 18.69 4.32 -13.60
C ARG A 417 18.26 3.08 -12.85
N VAL A 418 17.02 3.08 -12.37
CA VAL A 418 16.41 1.96 -11.67
C VAL A 418 16.11 0.81 -12.64
N ASP A 419 16.57 -0.40 -12.31
CA ASP A 419 16.08 -1.63 -12.93
C ASP A 419 14.92 -2.20 -12.09
N TYR A 420 13.71 -2.09 -12.63
CA TYR A 420 12.47 -2.52 -11.97
C TYR A 420 12.29 -4.03 -11.87
N LYS A 421 13.24 -4.82 -12.39
CA LYS A 421 13.25 -6.28 -12.23
C LYS A 421 13.92 -6.74 -10.93
N ILE A 422 14.68 -5.87 -10.28
CA ILE A 422 15.50 -6.22 -9.10
C ILE A 422 15.11 -5.42 -7.85
N VAL A 423 14.04 -4.62 -7.92
CA VAL A 423 13.49 -3.84 -6.81
C VAL A 423 12.02 -4.19 -6.62
N SER A 424 11.49 -3.96 -5.42
CA SER A 424 10.07 -4.10 -5.16
C SER A 424 9.24 -3.07 -5.92
N SER A 425 7.99 -3.41 -6.19
CA SER A 425 7.00 -2.56 -6.85
C SER A 425 6.69 -1.31 -6.03
N ASP A 426 6.28 -0.24 -6.71
CA ASP A 426 5.93 1.01 -6.06
C ASP A 426 4.66 0.86 -5.20
N GLY A 427 3.70 0.05 -5.65
CA GLY A 427 2.48 -0.23 -4.91
C GLY A 427 2.75 -0.88 -3.55
N PHE A 428 3.68 -1.84 -3.50
CA PHE A 428 4.14 -2.45 -2.26
C PHE A 428 4.80 -1.44 -1.33
N MET A 429 5.77 -0.67 -1.84
CA MET A 429 6.49 0.29 -1.01
C MET A 429 5.58 1.41 -0.50
N VAL A 430 4.63 1.90 -1.30
CA VAL A 430 3.64 2.89 -0.86
C VAL A 430 2.77 2.34 0.29
N ASN A 431 2.39 1.07 0.24
CA ASN A 431 1.65 0.43 1.35
C ASN A 431 2.51 0.29 2.61
N VAL A 432 3.81 -0.02 2.45
CA VAL A 432 4.78 -0.07 3.56
C VAL A 432 4.90 1.32 4.21
N THR A 433 5.14 2.36 3.42
CA THR A 433 5.25 3.75 3.90
C THR A 433 3.98 4.20 4.62
N ASN A 434 2.81 3.95 4.04
CA ASN A 434 1.52 4.31 4.65
C ASN A 434 1.27 3.58 5.99
N SER A 435 1.69 2.33 6.10
CA SER A 435 1.57 1.57 7.35
C SER A 435 2.52 2.12 8.43
N LEU A 436 3.73 2.53 8.05
CA LEU A 436 4.71 3.16 8.93
C LEU A 436 4.25 4.56 9.39
N ASP A 437 3.68 5.37 8.49
CA ASP A 437 3.07 6.67 8.81
C ASP A 437 1.98 6.50 9.89
N GLN A 438 1.08 5.52 9.72
CA GLN A 438 0.02 5.24 10.68
C GLN A 438 0.56 4.76 12.04
N LEU A 439 1.64 3.97 12.05
CA LEU A 439 2.32 3.58 13.30
C LEU A 439 2.99 4.77 14.01
N CYS A 440 3.33 5.83 13.27
CA CYS A 440 3.88 7.06 13.85
C CYS A 440 2.82 7.98 14.47
N GLU A 441 1.59 7.98 13.94
CA GLU A 441 0.52 8.89 14.41
C GLU A 441 0.36 8.98 15.94
N PRO A 442 0.38 7.88 16.73
CA PRO A 442 0.15 7.94 18.17
C PRO A 442 1.20 8.73 18.97
N PHE A 443 2.37 9.01 18.38
CA PHE A 443 3.37 9.86 19.00
C PHE A 443 3.49 11.25 18.36
N MET A 444 2.80 11.50 17.25
CA MET A 444 2.87 12.76 16.49
C MET A 444 1.80 13.77 16.91
N ASP A 445 1.85 14.26 18.15
CA ASP A 445 0.95 15.32 18.63
C ASP A 445 1.34 16.73 18.13
N ALA A 446 0.39 17.67 18.15
CA ALA A 446 0.62 19.02 17.63
C ALA A 446 1.64 19.84 18.44
N ARG A 447 1.93 19.48 19.69
CA ARG A 447 2.85 20.16 20.61
C ARG A 447 4.24 19.50 20.68
N PHE A 448 4.48 18.45 19.89
CA PHE A 448 5.75 17.72 19.90
C PHE A 448 6.10 17.10 21.26
N GLY A 449 5.10 16.70 22.05
CA GLY A 449 5.30 16.24 23.42
C GLY A 449 6.13 14.95 23.57
N LYS A 450 6.33 14.19 22.47
CA LYS A 450 7.17 12.98 22.45
C LYS A 450 8.39 13.09 21.54
N ILE A 451 8.71 14.26 20.99
CA ILE A 451 9.84 14.41 20.06
C ILE A 451 11.18 14.04 20.69
N GLU A 452 11.36 14.28 21.99
CA GLU A 452 12.56 13.89 22.75
C GLU A 452 12.75 12.37 22.88
N LYS A 453 11.72 11.57 22.59
CA LYS A 453 11.83 10.11 22.57
C LYS A 453 12.49 9.58 21.29
N ILE A 454 12.63 10.43 20.27
CA ILE A 454 13.37 10.11 19.05
C ILE A 454 14.85 10.30 19.39
N ASP A 455 15.55 9.18 19.56
CA ASP A 455 16.92 9.15 20.04
C ASP A 455 17.89 9.60 18.94
N VAL A 456 18.70 10.62 19.23
CA VAL A 456 19.69 11.19 18.31
C VAL A 456 20.86 10.23 18.06
N ASP A 457 21.14 9.33 19.00
CA ASP A 457 22.22 8.35 18.89
C ASP A 457 21.76 7.03 18.24
N TYR A 458 20.50 6.93 17.77
CA TYR A 458 19.94 5.71 17.19
C TYR A 458 20.86 5.05 16.14
N LEU A 459 21.39 5.84 15.21
CA LEU A 459 22.25 5.37 14.13
C LEU A 459 23.64 4.90 14.60
N ARG A 460 24.04 5.23 15.83
CA ARG A 460 25.29 4.79 16.46
C ARG A 460 25.13 3.58 17.38
N ARG A 461 23.92 3.01 17.48
CA ARG A 461 23.67 1.80 18.28
C ARG A 461 23.57 0.60 17.36
N SER A 462 22.47 -0.13 17.43
CA SER A 462 22.10 -1.20 16.51
C SER A 462 20.91 -0.74 15.66
N PRO A 463 21.11 0.21 14.72
CA PRO A 463 20.01 0.68 13.88
C PRO A 463 19.51 -0.44 12.98
N ARG A 464 18.21 -0.42 12.69
CA ARG A 464 17.59 -1.35 11.73
C ARG A 464 17.75 -0.91 10.29
N VAL A 465 17.88 0.40 10.08
CA VAL A 465 18.07 0.99 8.76
C VAL A 465 19.56 0.95 8.45
N ASP A 466 19.88 0.40 7.28
CA ASP A 466 21.23 0.42 6.74
C ASP A 466 21.47 1.76 6.04
N ILE A 467 22.52 2.48 6.46
CA ILE A 467 22.91 3.77 5.89
C ILE A 467 24.35 3.76 5.38
N THR A 468 24.97 2.59 5.26
CA THR A 468 26.41 2.43 4.93
C THR A 468 26.81 3.18 3.66
N GLU A 469 26.08 2.92 2.58
CA GLU A 469 26.31 3.50 1.24
C GLU A 469 25.61 4.85 1.03
N GLU A 470 24.93 5.38 2.05
CA GLU A 470 24.15 6.62 1.93
C GLU A 470 25.05 7.85 2.00
N THR A 471 24.81 8.82 1.11
CA THR A 471 25.52 10.11 1.14
C THR A 471 25.10 10.88 2.39
N LYS A 472 26.05 11.54 3.08
CA LYS A 472 25.77 12.26 4.34
C LYS A 472 25.61 13.76 4.10
N ILE A 473 24.77 14.43 4.90
CA ILE A 473 24.42 15.85 4.77
C ILE A 473 25.64 16.76 4.62
N ASN A 474 26.65 16.56 5.48
CA ASN A 474 27.88 17.34 5.45
C ASN A 474 29.10 16.61 6.03
N ALA A 475 29.22 15.32 5.72
CA ALA A 475 30.38 14.51 6.08
C ALA A 475 30.85 13.70 4.87
N ASP A 476 32.15 13.43 4.77
CA ASP A 476 32.63 12.41 3.84
C ASP A 476 32.49 11.00 4.46
N GLN A 477 32.65 9.96 3.63
CA GLN A 477 32.49 8.58 4.07
C GLN A 477 33.41 8.26 5.24
N LYS A 478 34.67 8.70 5.19
CA LYS A 478 35.65 8.44 6.25
C LYS A 478 35.22 9.04 7.59
N THR A 479 34.78 10.29 7.59
CA THR A 479 34.30 10.96 8.80
C THR A 479 33.06 10.27 9.36
N ALA A 480 32.15 9.82 8.49
CA ALA A 480 30.97 9.06 8.90
C ALA A 480 31.36 7.70 9.50
N ASP A 481 32.26 6.96 8.86
CA ASP A 481 32.74 5.66 9.34
C ASP A 481 33.41 5.80 10.72
N ASP A 482 34.29 6.80 10.90
CA ASP A 482 34.94 7.09 12.18
C ASP A 482 33.93 7.43 13.27
N PHE A 483 32.85 8.15 12.93
CA PHE A 483 31.77 8.52 13.85
C PHE A 483 30.91 7.33 14.28
N TYR A 484 30.50 6.48 13.32
CA TYR A 484 29.67 5.31 13.57
C TYR A 484 30.45 4.13 14.16
N ALA A 485 31.78 4.10 14.03
CA ALA A 485 32.64 3.12 14.71
C ALA A 485 32.59 3.23 16.24
N VAL A 486 32.21 4.40 16.78
CA VAL A 486 32.03 4.60 18.22
C VAL A 486 30.59 4.33 18.60
N GLU A 487 30.31 3.09 18.99
CA GLU A 487 28.97 2.67 19.44
C GLU A 487 28.49 3.48 20.65
N ALA A 488 27.27 4.00 20.57
CA ALA A 488 26.62 4.68 21.69
C ALA A 488 26.03 3.66 22.68
N SER A 489 26.15 3.94 23.98
CA SER A 489 25.56 3.08 25.02
C SER A 489 24.02 3.18 25.04
N GLY A 490 23.35 2.12 25.48
CA GLY A 490 21.90 2.09 25.71
C GLY A 490 21.14 1.19 24.75
N THR A 491 19.82 1.14 24.89
CA THR A 491 18.93 0.33 24.03
C THR A 491 18.10 1.21 23.13
N THR A 492 17.83 0.74 21.92
CA THR A 492 16.90 1.38 21.00
C THR A 492 15.45 1.25 21.49
N ASN A 493 14.67 2.32 21.33
CA ASN A 493 13.26 2.32 21.66
C ASN A 493 12.39 2.25 20.39
N PHE A 494 11.16 1.75 20.54
CA PHE A 494 10.21 1.58 19.44
C PHE A 494 9.93 2.86 18.65
N ILE A 495 9.86 4.04 19.31
CA ILE A 495 9.59 5.32 18.63
C ILE A 495 10.74 5.69 17.70
N SER A 496 11.98 5.42 18.11
CA SER A 496 13.15 5.67 17.26
C SER A 496 13.19 4.68 16.10
N ASP A 497 12.99 3.38 16.34
CA ASP A 497 12.92 2.39 15.26
C ASP A 497 11.93 2.80 14.16
N ILE A 498 10.68 3.08 14.54
CA ILE A 498 9.66 3.45 13.57
C ILE A 498 9.96 4.80 12.93
N PHE A 499 10.44 5.81 13.67
CA PHE A 499 10.75 7.11 13.07
C PHE A 499 11.79 6.99 11.95
N PHE A 500 12.93 6.34 12.21
CA PHE A 500 13.98 6.20 11.21
C PHE A 500 13.57 5.27 10.05
N LEU A 501 12.82 4.20 10.34
CA LEU A 501 12.22 3.35 9.29
C LEU A 501 11.24 4.13 8.42
N THR A 502 10.41 5.00 9.01
CA THR A 502 9.44 5.81 8.28
C THR A 502 10.14 6.81 7.37
N VAL A 503 11.20 7.51 7.83
CA VAL A 503 12.00 8.39 6.95
C VAL A 503 12.55 7.59 5.76
N ALA A 504 13.25 6.47 6.01
CA ALA A 504 13.78 5.64 4.92
C ALA A 504 12.68 5.11 3.97
N SER A 505 11.50 4.80 4.50
CA SER A 505 10.37 4.34 3.69
C SER A 505 9.75 5.43 2.82
N HIS A 506 9.80 6.70 3.22
CA HIS A 506 9.40 7.82 2.35
C HIS A 506 10.38 7.91 1.18
N HIS A 507 11.67 7.92 1.48
CA HIS A 507 12.74 8.01 0.48
C HIS A 507 12.63 6.93 -0.61
N TYR A 508 12.69 5.64 -0.22
CA TYR A 508 12.67 4.52 -1.18
C TYR A 508 11.26 4.12 -1.64
N GLY A 509 10.21 4.62 -0.98
CA GLY A 509 8.82 4.29 -1.28
C GLY A 509 8.10 5.40 -2.01
N THR A 510 7.39 6.25 -1.27
CA THR A 510 6.52 7.29 -1.83
C THR A 510 7.27 8.25 -2.74
N GLU A 511 8.44 8.74 -2.34
CA GLU A 511 9.19 9.73 -3.12
C GLU A 511 9.82 9.09 -4.37
N ALA A 512 10.34 7.85 -4.27
CA ALA A 512 10.77 7.08 -5.44
C ALA A 512 9.62 6.82 -6.44
N ALA A 513 8.40 6.57 -5.95
CA ALA A 513 7.22 6.39 -6.79
C ALA A 513 6.83 7.69 -7.52
N GLN A 514 6.95 8.84 -6.87
CA GLN A 514 6.74 10.15 -7.49
C GLN A 514 7.76 10.43 -8.61
N GLU A 515 9.05 10.17 -8.36
CA GLU A 515 10.11 10.36 -9.35
C GLU A 515 9.87 9.46 -10.58
N ARG A 516 9.54 8.19 -10.34
CA ARG A 516 9.19 7.25 -11.41
C ARG A 516 7.98 7.73 -12.20
N HIS A 517 6.94 8.22 -11.55
CA HIS A 517 5.77 8.77 -12.24
C HIS A 517 6.17 9.95 -13.16
N SER A 518 6.97 10.88 -12.66
CA SER A 518 7.49 12.02 -13.44
C SER A 518 8.30 11.56 -14.67
N THR A 519 9.20 10.59 -14.46
CA THR A 519 10.05 10.02 -15.50
C THR A 519 9.25 9.23 -16.53
N LEU A 520 8.30 8.39 -16.09
CA LEU A 520 7.44 7.60 -16.96
C LEU A 520 6.59 8.50 -17.86
N LYS A 521 6.04 9.59 -17.31
CA LYS A 521 5.28 10.59 -18.09
C LYS A 521 6.14 11.25 -19.18
N LYS A 522 7.40 11.59 -18.91
CA LYS A 522 8.33 12.12 -19.92
C LYS A 522 8.63 11.07 -21.00
N THR A 523 8.91 9.83 -20.58
CA THR A 523 9.21 8.70 -21.47
C THR A 523 8.04 8.39 -22.40
N VAL A 524 6.81 8.32 -21.89
CA VAL A 524 5.61 8.05 -22.69
C VAL A 524 5.37 9.14 -23.73
N LYS A 525 5.53 10.41 -23.37
CA LYS A 525 5.43 11.51 -24.35
C LYS A 525 6.43 11.37 -25.49
N ARG A 526 7.66 10.93 -25.21
CA ARG A 526 8.65 10.63 -26.25
C ARG A 526 8.24 9.42 -27.09
N MET A 527 7.76 8.34 -26.47
CA MET A 527 7.24 7.16 -27.18
C MET A 527 6.09 7.54 -28.13
N GLU A 528 5.24 8.49 -27.76
CA GLU A 528 4.18 9.00 -28.62
C GLU A 528 4.72 9.75 -29.84
N GLN A 529 5.77 10.56 -29.66
CA GLN A 529 6.44 11.24 -30.78
C GLN A 529 7.11 10.23 -31.71
N ASP A 530 7.79 9.24 -31.14
CA ASP A 530 8.45 8.16 -31.89
C ASP A 530 7.42 7.32 -32.65
N LEU A 531 6.25 7.04 -32.07
CA LEU A 531 5.15 6.34 -32.74
C LEU A 531 4.63 7.14 -33.96
N VAL A 532 4.42 8.45 -33.81
CA VAL A 532 3.98 9.30 -34.93
C VAL A 532 5.02 9.26 -36.06
N ALA A 533 6.31 9.37 -35.73
CA ALA A 533 7.37 9.27 -36.72
C ALA A 533 7.38 7.88 -37.38
N PHE A 534 7.25 6.81 -36.61
CA PHE A 534 7.22 5.44 -37.10
C PHE A 534 6.04 5.17 -38.04
N GLU A 535 4.84 5.69 -37.72
CA GLU A 535 3.65 5.56 -38.58
C GLU A 535 3.81 6.22 -39.96
N THR A 536 4.59 7.31 -40.07
CA THR A 536 4.88 7.94 -41.37
C THR A 536 5.71 7.03 -42.30
N GLU A 537 6.40 6.03 -41.74
CA GLU A 537 7.19 5.08 -42.53
C GLU A 537 6.36 3.96 -43.15
N ARG A 538 5.04 3.91 -42.89
CA ARG A 538 4.14 2.85 -43.38
C ARG A 538 4.26 2.62 -44.88
N GLU A 539 4.40 3.69 -45.66
CA GLU A 539 4.50 3.62 -47.13
C GLU A 539 5.73 2.82 -47.59
N LYS A 540 6.83 2.82 -46.83
CA LYS A 540 8.05 2.05 -47.14
C LYS A 540 7.81 0.54 -47.17
N TYR A 541 6.81 0.07 -46.43
CA TYR A 541 6.47 -1.36 -46.29
C TYR A 541 5.20 -1.74 -47.06
N ALA A 542 4.54 -0.79 -47.73
CA ALA A 542 3.26 -1.01 -48.41
C ALA A 542 3.36 -1.93 -49.64
N SER A 543 4.56 -2.10 -50.20
CA SER A 543 4.80 -2.90 -51.40
C SER A 543 4.78 -4.41 -51.16
N ASP A 544 5.03 -4.88 -49.93
CA ASP A 544 5.02 -6.30 -49.57
C ASP A 544 4.05 -6.55 -48.40
N PRO A 545 2.96 -7.30 -48.63
CA PRO A 545 1.95 -7.60 -47.61
C PRO A 545 2.52 -8.25 -46.33
N ARG A 546 3.60 -9.04 -46.42
CA ARG A 546 4.21 -9.69 -45.24
C ARG A 546 4.99 -8.72 -44.38
N TYR A 547 5.63 -7.72 -44.98
CA TYR A 547 6.32 -6.67 -44.23
C TYR A 547 5.32 -5.67 -43.67
N LEU A 548 4.27 -5.33 -44.42
CA LEU A 548 3.18 -4.48 -43.94
C LEU A 548 2.48 -5.08 -42.70
N ALA A 549 2.16 -6.38 -42.72
CA ALA A 549 1.55 -7.05 -41.56
C ALA A 549 2.44 -7.01 -40.31
N ARG A 550 3.76 -7.22 -40.47
CA ARG A 550 4.72 -7.10 -39.36
C ARG A 550 4.84 -5.66 -38.84
N PHE A 551 4.83 -4.69 -39.74
CA PHE A 551 4.81 -3.28 -39.38
C PHE A 551 3.56 -2.92 -38.57
N GLU A 552 2.38 -3.35 -39.03
CA GLU A 552 1.10 -3.11 -38.33
C GLU A 552 1.06 -3.80 -36.95
N GLN A 553 1.65 -5.00 -36.83
CA GLN A 553 1.82 -5.68 -35.55
C GLN A 553 2.72 -4.90 -34.58
N GLU A 554 3.85 -4.38 -35.03
CA GLU A 554 4.74 -3.55 -34.20
C GLU A 554 4.06 -2.23 -33.81
N VAL A 555 3.39 -1.54 -34.74
CA VAL A 555 2.59 -0.34 -34.42
C VAL A 555 1.55 -0.64 -33.33
N THR A 556 0.88 -1.78 -33.41
CA THR A 556 -0.11 -2.21 -32.42
C THR A 556 0.56 -2.44 -31.06
N ARG A 557 1.71 -3.11 -31.02
CA ARG A 557 2.51 -3.31 -29.80
C ARG A 557 2.95 -2.00 -29.15
N TYR A 558 3.40 -1.02 -29.95
CA TYR A 558 3.77 0.31 -29.46
C TYR A 558 2.56 1.04 -28.85
N LYS A 559 1.41 1.02 -29.54
CA LYS A 559 0.16 1.61 -29.02
C LYS A 559 -0.26 0.98 -27.70
N THR A 560 -0.28 -0.36 -27.63
CA THR A 560 -0.59 -1.08 -26.38
C THR A 560 0.38 -0.72 -25.25
N SER A 561 1.69 -0.62 -25.53
CA SER A 561 2.66 -0.21 -24.51
C SER A 561 2.45 1.22 -24.01
N ILE A 562 2.08 2.14 -24.90
CA ILE A 562 1.78 3.54 -24.55
C ILE A 562 0.52 3.58 -23.68
N ASP A 563 -0.54 2.87 -24.06
CA ASP A 563 -1.79 2.82 -23.29
C ASP A 563 -1.56 2.21 -21.91
N ASN A 564 -0.82 1.09 -21.83
CA ASN A 564 -0.43 0.46 -20.57
C ASN A 564 0.29 1.43 -19.63
N ASN A 565 1.26 2.19 -20.16
CA ASN A 565 2.00 3.17 -19.37
C ASN A 565 1.11 4.33 -18.93
N TRP A 566 0.18 4.80 -19.75
CA TRP A 566 -0.79 5.82 -19.36
C TRP A 566 -1.74 5.34 -18.26
N SER A 567 -2.22 4.10 -18.32
CA SER A 567 -3.02 3.52 -17.23
C SER A 567 -2.24 3.50 -15.91
N ILE A 568 -0.96 3.08 -15.93
CA ILE A 568 -0.09 3.13 -14.73
C ILE A 568 0.12 4.56 -14.25
N ILE A 569 0.38 5.51 -15.15
CA ILE A 569 0.55 6.94 -14.81
C ILE A 569 -0.70 7.46 -14.09
N HIS A 570 -1.89 7.20 -14.62
CA HIS A 570 -3.13 7.67 -14.03
C HIS A 570 -3.43 7.02 -12.68
N ALA A 571 -3.21 5.71 -12.55
CA ALA A 571 -3.39 4.99 -11.29
C ALA A 571 -2.42 5.51 -10.21
N THR A 572 -1.12 5.60 -10.55
CA THR A 572 -0.07 6.11 -9.67
C THR A 572 -0.36 7.53 -9.21
N TYR A 573 -0.72 8.42 -10.15
CA TYR A 573 -1.07 9.80 -9.82
C TYR A 573 -2.35 9.88 -8.96
N GLY A 574 -3.33 9.00 -9.21
CA GLY A 574 -4.52 8.89 -8.37
C GLY A 574 -4.19 8.55 -6.91
N VAL A 575 -3.34 7.54 -6.72
CA VAL A 575 -2.87 7.09 -5.39
C VAL A 575 -2.05 8.16 -4.68
N LEU A 576 -1.07 8.76 -5.37
CA LEU A 576 -0.20 9.77 -4.78
C LEU A 576 -0.95 11.05 -4.41
N LEU A 577 -2.11 11.33 -5.01
CA LEU A 577 -2.96 12.48 -4.67
C LEU A 577 -4.11 12.15 -3.70
N ASP A 578 -3.95 11.14 -2.85
CA ASP A 578 -4.88 10.91 -1.75
C ASP A 578 -4.64 11.91 -0.62
N ASP A 579 -5.56 12.86 -0.43
CA ASP A 579 -5.47 13.93 0.58
C ASP A 579 -5.21 13.39 2.00
N LEU A 580 -5.83 12.27 2.38
CA LEU A 580 -5.67 11.69 3.72
C LEU A 580 -4.25 11.15 3.93
N SER A 581 -3.76 10.37 2.97
CA SER A 581 -2.40 9.81 3.01
C SER A 581 -1.35 10.91 2.96
N GLN A 582 -1.55 11.93 2.11
CA GLN A 582 -0.63 13.07 2.02
C GLN A 582 -0.67 13.96 3.26
N ALA A 583 -1.82 14.14 3.90
CA ALA A 583 -1.92 14.85 5.18
C ALA A 583 -1.11 14.14 6.30
N ARG A 584 -1.12 12.80 6.32
CA ARG A 584 -0.32 12.00 7.24
C ARG A 584 1.18 12.12 6.95
N SER A 585 1.56 11.98 5.68
CA SER A 585 2.93 12.22 5.21
C SER A 585 3.43 13.62 5.64
N MET A 586 2.61 14.66 5.46
CA MET A 586 2.94 16.03 5.88
C MET A 586 3.08 16.18 7.40
N GLN A 587 2.25 15.49 8.18
CA GLN A 587 2.38 15.48 9.63
C GLN A 587 3.67 14.78 10.08
N PHE A 588 4.12 13.74 9.35
CA PHE A 588 5.40 13.11 9.58
C PHE A 588 6.58 14.02 9.18
N MET A 589 6.56 14.60 7.97
CA MET A 589 7.60 15.54 7.51
C MET A 589 7.74 16.74 8.43
N ARG A 590 6.64 17.21 9.02
CA ARG A 590 6.65 18.23 10.07
C ARG A 590 7.51 17.83 11.28
N TYR A 591 7.41 16.58 11.73
CA TYR A 591 8.24 16.05 12.81
C TYR A 591 9.72 15.96 12.40
N VAL A 592 10.00 15.52 11.17
CA VAL A 592 11.36 15.48 10.63
C VAL A 592 11.98 16.89 10.59
N ILE A 593 11.23 17.89 10.10
CA ILE A 593 11.65 19.31 10.06
C ILE A 593 12.04 19.79 11.46
N VAL A 594 11.15 19.65 12.44
CA VAL A 594 11.40 20.14 13.80
C VAL A 594 12.54 19.38 14.45
N TRP A 595 12.63 18.06 14.24
CA TRP A 595 13.73 17.25 14.78
C TRP A 595 15.08 17.66 14.20
N LEU A 596 15.17 17.90 12.88
CA LEU A 596 16.39 18.42 12.24
C LEU A 596 16.76 19.82 12.74
N LEU A 597 15.78 20.71 12.91
CA LEU A 597 16.03 22.05 13.46
C LEU A 597 16.56 21.99 14.89
N ARG A 598 15.98 21.13 15.75
CA ARG A 598 16.48 20.90 17.12
C ARG A 598 17.92 20.39 17.09
N LEU A 599 18.22 19.41 16.24
CA LEU A 599 19.53 18.80 16.13
C LEU A 599 20.59 19.81 15.65
N ALA A 600 20.32 20.52 14.55
CA ALA A 600 21.24 21.48 13.96
C ALA A 600 21.49 22.71 14.84
N SER A 601 20.44 23.22 15.50
CA SER A 601 20.51 24.43 16.32
C SER A 601 20.91 24.20 17.78
N ARG A 602 20.76 22.96 18.28
CA ARG A 602 20.86 22.60 19.71
C ARG A 602 19.88 23.39 20.59
N GLN A 603 18.77 23.88 20.03
CA GLN A 603 17.70 24.61 20.71
C GLN A 603 16.49 23.70 20.97
N ASP A 604 15.73 23.96 22.04
CA ASP A 604 14.54 23.18 22.41
C ASP A 604 13.26 23.68 21.71
N LEU A 605 13.13 23.29 20.45
CA LEU A 605 12.05 23.72 19.55
C LEU A 605 10.89 22.71 19.48
N PRO A 606 9.66 23.16 19.19
CA PRO A 606 9.15 24.53 19.29
C PRO A 606 8.57 24.82 20.68
N ALA A 607 8.68 23.88 21.63
CA ALA A 607 7.92 23.88 22.87
C ALA A 607 8.44 24.90 23.91
N LYS A 608 9.74 25.20 23.93
CA LYS A 608 10.35 26.10 24.93
C LYS A 608 10.96 27.37 24.33
N GLU A 609 11.42 27.30 23.08
CA GLU A 609 12.15 28.40 22.44
C GLU A 609 11.65 28.71 21.02
N GLN A 610 11.90 29.95 20.58
CA GLN A 610 11.80 30.34 19.17
C GLN A 610 13.16 30.17 18.52
N LEU A 611 13.17 29.67 17.27
CA LEU A 611 14.40 29.44 16.51
C LEU A 611 15.18 30.75 16.31
N LYS A 612 16.44 30.75 16.75
CA LYS A 612 17.37 31.86 16.58
C LYS A 612 18.46 31.50 15.59
N LEU A 613 18.72 32.43 14.66
CA LEU A 613 19.82 32.36 13.69
C LEU A 613 20.82 33.50 13.91
N PRO A 614 22.10 33.32 13.52
CA PRO A 614 22.67 32.15 12.83
C PRO A 614 22.83 30.92 13.73
N LEU A 615 22.90 29.73 13.12
CA LEU A 615 23.27 28.49 13.81
C LEU A 615 24.73 28.53 14.33
N PRO A 616 25.10 27.67 15.30
CA PRO A 616 26.49 27.55 15.78
C PRO A 616 27.51 27.32 14.65
N THR A 617 28.72 27.88 14.79
CA THR A 617 29.78 27.67 13.80
C THR A 617 30.29 26.22 13.80
N GLU A 618 30.36 25.60 14.98
CA GLU A 618 30.68 24.18 15.14
C GLU A 618 29.41 23.35 14.92
N GLN A 619 29.38 22.62 13.81
CA GLN A 619 28.25 21.80 13.42
C GLN A 619 28.22 20.52 14.27
N PRO A 620 27.04 20.08 14.75
CA PRO A 620 26.95 18.80 15.45
C PRO A 620 27.29 17.63 14.51
N ASP A 621 28.24 16.78 14.90
CA ASP A 621 28.65 15.61 14.12
C ASP A 621 27.43 14.73 13.77
N VAL A 622 26.55 14.49 14.76
CA VAL A 622 25.31 13.73 14.60
C VAL A 622 24.46 14.27 13.44
N PHE A 623 24.40 15.59 13.24
CA PHE A 623 23.67 16.20 12.13
C PHE A 623 24.41 16.01 10.80
N SER A 624 25.71 16.32 10.78
CA SER A 624 26.54 16.27 9.57
C SER A 624 26.62 14.86 8.98
N THR A 625 26.58 13.83 9.82
CA THR A 625 26.64 12.42 9.42
C THR A 625 25.28 11.77 9.16
N LEU A 626 24.16 12.51 9.26
CA LEU A 626 22.86 11.99 8.82
C LEU A 626 22.85 11.74 7.31
N PRO A 627 22.11 10.75 6.82
CA PRO A 627 21.84 10.61 5.40
C PRO A 627 21.21 11.86 4.79
N GLU A 628 21.60 12.22 3.57
CA GLU A 628 21.06 13.37 2.83
C GLU A 628 19.55 13.29 2.63
N TYR A 629 19.00 12.07 2.53
CA TYR A 629 17.57 11.85 2.31
C TYR A 629 16.67 12.47 3.39
N PHE A 630 17.18 12.74 4.60
CA PHE A 630 16.43 13.47 5.63
C PHE A 630 15.96 14.86 5.17
N LEU A 631 16.76 15.52 4.32
CA LEU A 631 16.41 16.79 3.71
C LEU A 631 15.78 16.62 2.33
N GLU A 632 16.23 15.63 1.53
CA GLU A 632 15.63 15.37 0.21
C GLU A 632 14.15 15.00 0.33
N ASP A 633 13.78 14.17 1.30
CA ASP A 633 12.40 13.75 1.48
C ASP A 633 11.49 14.95 1.80
N ILE A 634 11.96 15.93 2.58
CA ILE A 634 11.23 17.18 2.85
C ILE A 634 11.04 17.98 1.55
N VAL A 635 12.09 18.06 0.73
CA VAL A 635 12.09 18.77 -0.57
C VAL A 635 11.12 18.13 -1.54
N ASP A 636 11.26 16.82 -1.77
CA ASP A 636 10.46 16.06 -2.73
C ASP A 636 8.98 16.09 -2.34
N ASN A 637 8.68 15.79 -1.06
CA ASN A 637 7.33 15.75 -0.55
C ASN A 637 6.61 17.10 -0.68
N PHE A 638 7.26 18.20 -0.26
CA PHE A 638 6.63 19.52 -0.32
C PHE A 638 6.47 20.02 -1.75
N ASN A 639 7.47 19.82 -2.61
CA ASN A 639 7.38 20.20 -4.02
C ASN A 639 6.21 19.51 -4.70
N PHE A 640 6.01 18.22 -4.41
CA PHE A 640 4.86 17.48 -4.90
C PHE A 640 3.53 18.02 -4.36
N ILE A 641 3.43 18.25 -3.06
CA ILE A 641 2.17 18.68 -2.45
C ILE A 641 1.79 20.09 -2.88
N VAL A 642 2.72 21.06 -2.85
CA VAL A 642 2.40 22.43 -3.28
C VAL A 642 2.10 22.52 -4.77
N GLY A 643 2.77 21.71 -5.59
CA GLY A 643 2.52 21.67 -7.03
C GLY A 643 1.16 21.08 -7.41
N ASN A 644 0.56 20.23 -6.56
CA ASN A 644 -0.62 19.44 -6.94
C ASN A 644 -1.84 19.60 -6.03
N ILE A 645 -1.66 19.64 -4.70
CA ILE A 645 -2.74 19.70 -3.68
C ILE A 645 -2.39 20.64 -2.50
N PRO A 646 -2.03 21.91 -2.75
CA PRO A 646 -1.57 22.82 -1.70
C PRO A 646 -2.62 23.12 -0.60
N HIS A 647 -3.90 22.79 -0.83
CA HIS A 647 -4.98 23.02 0.13
C HIS A 647 -4.89 22.14 1.40
N ILE A 648 -4.11 21.07 1.39
CA ILE A 648 -3.95 20.19 2.56
C ILE A 648 -2.97 20.75 3.60
N ILE A 649 -2.16 21.75 3.23
CA ILE A 649 -1.12 22.30 4.10
C ILE A 649 -1.73 23.32 5.07
N THR A 650 -1.46 23.13 6.35
CA THR A 650 -1.91 24.02 7.42
C THR A 650 -0.99 25.23 7.59
N PRO A 651 -1.48 26.36 8.15
CA PRO A 651 -0.64 27.53 8.42
C PRO A 651 0.58 27.23 9.32
N GLN A 652 0.44 26.33 10.29
CA GLN A 652 1.52 25.92 11.18
C GLN A 652 2.64 25.19 10.42
N GLN A 653 2.26 24.27 9.52
CA GLN A 653 3.21 23.58 8.65
C GLN A 653 3.94 24.56 7.74
N SER A 654 3.23 25.54 7.17
CA SER A 654 3.85 26.60 6.36
C SER A 654 4.93 27.37 7.13
N GLU A 655 4.75 27.61 8.43
CA GLU A 655 5.75 28.26 9.28
C GLU A 655 7.00 27.40 9.49
N GLU A 656 6.82 26.13 9.84
CA GLU A 656 7.95 25.18 10.02
C GLU A 656 8.72 24.97 8.71
N ILE A 657 8.03 24.93 7.58
CA ILE A 657 8.64 24.80 6.24
C ILE A 657 9.41 26.07 5.85
N MET A 658 8.87 27.25 6.16
CA MET A 658 9.59 28.51 5.97
C MET A 658 10.85 28.55 6.85
N GLN A 659 10.75 28.09 8.11
CA GLN A 659 11.88 28.04 9.04
C GLN A 659 13.00 27.12 8.56
N ILE A 660 12.71 25.89 8.12
CA ILE A 660 13.74 24.95 7.63
C ILE A 660 14.44 25.49 6.38
N CYS A 661 13.68 26.05 5.42
CA CYS A 661 14.25 26.60 4.19
C CYS A 661 15.16 27.79 4.47
N VAL A 662 14.68 28.77 5.25
CA VAL A 662 15.46 29.96 5.58
C VAL A 662 16.69 29.60 6.42
N THR A 663 16.57 28.64 7.34
CA THR A 663 17.68 28.22 8.20
C THR A 663 18.85 27.65 7.42
N PHE A 664 18.61 26.64 6.59
CA PHE A 664 19.69 26.00 5.84
C PHE A 664 20.16 26.80 4.63
N LEU A 665 19.36 27.74 4.12
CA LEU A 665 19.85 28.74 3.15
C LEU A 665 20.69 29.83 3.83
N ARG A 666 20.35 30.24 5.06
CA ARG A 666 21.14 31.22 5.84
C ARG A 666 22.48 30.65 6.28
N ASN A 667 22.45 29.40 6.74
CA ASN A 667 23.58 28.60 7.21
C ASN A 667 23.94 27.53 6.17
N SER A 668 24.14 27.95 4.92
CA SER A 668 24.44 27.08 3.77
C SER A 668 25.66 26.17 3.94
N GLU A 669 26.54 26.46 4.90
CA GLU A 669 27.65 25.59 5.31
C GLU A 669 27.22 24.29 5.98
N TYR A 670 25.98 24.18 6.48
CA TYR A 670 25.44 22.97 7.11
C TYR A 670 25.04 21.88 6.11
N VAL A 671 24.81 22.24 4.84
CA VAL A 671 24.36 21.31 3.81
C VAL A 671 25.35 21.37 2.66
N LYS A 672 26.00 20.25 2.32
CA LYS A 672 27.00 20.25 1.26
C LYS A 672 26.38 20.19 -0.13
N ASN A 673 25.36 19.34 -0.30
CA ASN A 673 24.74 19.06 -1.58
C ASN A 673 23.99 20.30 -2.14
N PRO A 674 24.41 20.86 -3.29
CA PRO A 674 23.75 22.03 -3.90
C PRO A 674 22.35 21.70 -4.45
N GLY A 675 22.07 20.45 -4.78
CA GLY A 675 20.75 19.99 -5.22
C GLY A 675 19.71 20.13 -4.12
N VAL A 676 20.05 19.71 -2.89
CA VAL A 676 19.20 19.89 -1.70
C VAL A 676 18.94 21.38 -1.44
N LYS A 677 19.98 22.23 -1.49
CA LYS A 677 19.83 23.68 -1.33
C LYS A 677 18.92 24.29 -2.40
N SER A 678 19.10 23.89 -3.67
CA SER A 678 18.23 24.30 -4.76
C SER A 678 16.79 23.87 -4.46
N GLY A 679 16.58 22.65 -3.97
CA GLY A 679 15.29 22.15 -3.55
C GLY A 679 14.60 23.03 -2.49
N LEU A 680 15.34 23.52 -1.49
CA LEU A 680 14.81 24.47 -0.49
C LEU A 680 14.37 25.80 -1.11
N VAL A 681 15.06 26.28 -2.15
CA VAL A 681 14.61 27.45 -2.93
C VAL A 681 13.36 27.10 -3.74
N THR A 682 13.32 25.93 -4.36
CA THR A 682 12.19 25.46 -5.15
C THR A 682 10.92 25.36 -4.30
N ILE A 683 11.03 24.91 -3.03
CA ILE A 683 9.97 24.98 -2.03
C ILE A 683 9.43 26.41 -1.89
N LEU A 684 10.31 27.38 -1.64
CA LEU A 684 9.91 28.79 -1.49
C LEU A 684 9.28 29.35 -2.77
N PHE A 685 9.81 28.98 -3.93
CA PHE A 685 9.31 29.40 -5.24
C PHE A 685 7.88 28.90 -5.49
N TYR A 686 7.63 27.60 -5.29
CA TYR A 686 6.28 27.05 -5.39
C TYR A 686 5.35 27.62 -4.33
N GLY A 687 5.86 27.87 -3.12
CA GLY A 687 5.13 28.50 -2.03
C GLY A 687 4.62 29.91 -2.35
N VAL A 688 5.29 30.67 -3.23
CA VAL A 688 4.82 32.01 -3.64
C VAL A 688 3.99 32.01 -4.94
N GLN A 689 3.78 30.85 -5.57
CA GLN A 689 2.96 30.78 -6.78
C GLN A 689 1.47 30.95 -6.44
N PRO A 690 0.71 31.78 -7.20
CA PRO A 690 -0.71 31.95 -6.97
C PRO A 690 -1.47 30.61 -7.06
N PHE A 691 -2.34 30.35 -6.09
CA PHE A 691 -3.18 29.15 -6.06
C PHE A 691 -4.60 29.49 -5.62
N GLY A 692 -5.61 29.08 -6.40
CA GLY A 692 -7.01 29.36 -6.10
C GLY A 692 -7.26 30.86 -5.87
N ASN A 693 -7.75 31.21 -4.68
CA ASN A 693 -7.97 32.60 -4.27
C ASN A 693 -6.72 33.25 -3.62
N SER A 694 -5.66 32.49 -3.35
CA SER A 694 -4.42 32.95 -2.73
C SER A 694 -3.49 33.57 -3.79
N SER A 695 -3.68 34.86 -4.07
CA SER A 695 -2.91 35.60 -5.09
C SER A 695 -1.40 35.66 -4.85
N ARG A 696 -0.94 35.40 -3.63
CA ARG A 696 0.48 35.37 -3.21
C ARG A 696 0.98 33.95 -2.88
N GLY A 697 0.19 32.94 -3.21
CA GLY A 697 0.50 31.55 -2.90
C GLY A 697 0.34 31.19 -1.42
N LEU A 698 0.85 30.02 -1.06
CA LEU A 698 0.76 29.42 0.28
C LEU A 698 1.65 30.13 1.30
N LEU A 699 2.88 30.49 0.91
CA LEU A 699 3.89 31.07 1.79
C LEU A 699 3.99 32.59 1.67
N GLY A 700 3.43 33.23 0.63
CA GLY A 700 3.70 34.63 0.33
C GLY A 700 3.38 35.60 1.48
N ASP A 701 2.19 35.51 2.07
CA ASP A 701 1.83 36.39 3.19
C ASP A 701 2.67 36.13 4.45
N LEU A 702 3.04 34.86 4.69
CA LEU A 702 3.93 34.48 5.78
C LEU A 702 5.35 35.05 5.58
N LEU A 703 5.91 34.94 4.38
CA LEU A 703 7.23 35.47 4.04
C LEU A 703 7.25 37.01 4.13
N ILE A 704 6.14 37.67 3.82
CA ILE A 704 6.00 39.13 3.95
C ILE A 704 5.89 39.55 5.42
N GLY A 705 5.08 38.85 6.21
CA GLY A 705 4.67 39.27 7.55
C GLY A 705 5.54 38.75 8.70
N SER A 706 6.25 37.64 8.52
CA SER A 706 7.00 36.99 9.61
C SER A 706 8.25 37.79 10.01
N PRO A 707 8.43 38.13 11.30
CA PRO A 707 9.66 38.76 11.79
C PRO A 707 10.91 37.91 11.52
N PHE A 708 10.78 36.59 11.54
CA PHE A 708 11.87 35.66 11.25
C PHE A 708 12.30 35.76 9.77
N ALA A 709 11.33 35.72 8.84
CA ALA A 709 11.60 35.87 7.43
C ALA A 709 12.19 37.26 7.12
N GLN A 710 11.59 38.33 7.66
CA GLN A 710 12.06 39.71 7.48
C GLN A 710 13.53 39.91 7.88
N LYS A 711 13.98 39.18 8.90
CA LYS A 711 15.36 39.25 9.41
C LYS A 711 16.35 38.38 8.62
N HIS A 712 15.93 37.23 8.08
CA HIS A 712 16.86 36.20 7.60
C HIS A 712 16.71 35.82 6.12
N LEU A 713 15.50 35.91 5.55
CA LEU A 713 15.19 35.37 4.22
C LEU A 713 15.98 36.05 3.10
N LEU A 714 15.96 37.38 3.03
CA LEU A 714 16.61 38.09 1.93
C LEU A 714 18.11 37.81 1.91
N HIS A 715 18.77 37.86 3.07
CA HIS A 715 20.18 37.51 3.18
C HIS A 715 20.45 36.07 2.73
N ALA A 716 19.63 35.11 3.18
CA ALA A 716 19.77 33.70 2.81
C ALA A 716 19.67 33.50 1.28
N LEU A 717 18.69 34.15 0.64
CA LEU A 717 18.51 34.11 -0.81
C LEU A 717 19.69 34.74 -1.56
N MET A 718 20.21 35.87 -1.09
CA MET A 718 21.36 36.54 -1.73
C MET A 718 22.64 35.72 -1.59
N LYS A 719 22.89 35.13 -0.40
CA LYS A 719 24.03 34.24 -0.18
C LYS A 719 23.99 33.06 -1.15
N PHE A 720 22.85 32.39 -1.25
CA PHE A 720 22.73 31.23 -2.14
C PHE A 720 22.73 31.61 -3.63
N TYR A 721 22.21 32.80 -4.00
CA TYR A 721 22.32 33.33 -5.37
C TYR A 721 23.78 33.44 -5.83
N ILE A 722 24.69 33.84 -4.92
CA ILE A 722 26.12 33.93 -5.18
C ILE A 722 26.75 32.53 -5.22
N GLU A 723 26.44 31.67 -4.24
CA GLU A 723 26.95 30.28 -4.21
C GLU A 723 26.60 29.50 -5.48
N ALA A 724 25.40 29.70 -6.02
CA ALA A 724 24.91 29.06 -7.24
C ALA A 724 25.70 29.43 -8.51
N GLU A 725 26.57 30.45 -8.51
CA GLU A 725 27.48 30.71 -9.65
C GLU A 725 28.64 29.71 -9.69
N SER A 726 29.03 29.18 -8.53
CA SER A 726 30.22 28.33 -8.35
C SER A 726 29.93 26.82 -8.33
N THR A 727 28.70 26.39 -8.58
CA THR A 727 28.28 24.98 -8.55
C THR A 727 28.88 24.16 -9.70
N GLY A 728 30.07 23.58 -9.53
CA GLY A 728 30.86 22.92 -10.58
C GLY A 728 30.33 21.60 -11.19
N THR A 729 29.03 21.45 -11.48
CA THR A 729 28.46 20.26 -12.13
C THR A 729 28.42 20.38 -13.67
N HIS A 730 28.35 19.26 -14.39
CA HIS A 730 28.31 19.25 -15.87
C HIS A 730 27.06 19.93 -16.48
N THR A 731 26.00 20.17 -15.69
CA THR A 731 24.78 20.92 -16.05
C THR A 731 24.72 22.33 -15.47
N GLN A 732 25.78 22.78 -14.79
CA GLN A 732 25.90 24.05 -14.05
C GLN A 732 25.32 25.26 -14.80
N PHE A 733 25.53 25.32 -16.12
CA PHE A 733 25.04 26.44 -16.92
C PHE A 733 23.52 26.58 -16.89
N TYR A 734 22.75 25.49 -16.98
CA TYR A 734 21.28 25.59 -17.00
C TYR A 734 20.69 25.69 -15.59
N ASP A 735 21.28 24.97 -14.64
CA ASP A 735 20.78 24.91 -13.27
C ASP A 735 20.91 26.26 -12.56
N LYS A 736 22.01 27.00 -12.80
CA LYS A 736 22.19 28.34 -12.20
C LYS A 736 21.11 29.32 -12.63
N PHE A 737 20.63 29.29 -13.88
CA PHE A 737 19.57 30.20 -14.32
C PHE A 737 18.22 29.85 -13.72
N ASN A 738 17.91 28.56 -13.57
CA ASN A 738 16.67 28.13 -12.92
C ASN A 738 16.66 28.55 -11.44
N ILE A 739 17.75 28.28 -10.71
CA ILE A 739 17.89 28.71 -9.30
C ILE A 739 17.72 30.22 -9.17
N ARG A 740 18.40 31.01 -10.00
CA ARG A 740 18.30 32.47 -9.97
C ARG A 740 16.89 32.97 -10.29
N PHE A 741 16.23 32.34 -11.26
CA PHE A 741 14.84 32.66 -11.60
C PHE A 741 13.90 32.41 -10.41
N GLU A 742 14.04 31.26 -9.75
CA GLU A 742 13.26 30.90 -8.56
C GLU A 742 13.51 31.89 -7.40
N ILE A 743 14.77 32.18 -7.09
CA ILE A 743 15.15 33.20 -6.09
C ILE A 743 14.51 34.54 -6.43
N PHE A 744 14.62 34.99 -7.68
CA PHE A 744 14.05 36.27 -8.11
C PHE A 744 12.54 36.33 -7.91
N LYS A 745 11.82 35.23 -8.17
CA LYS A 745 10.37 35.16 -7.97
C LYS A 745 9.98 35.26 -6.49
N VAL A 746 10.75 34.66 -5.60
CA VAL A 746 10.56 34.80 -4.15
C VAL A 746 10.84 36.24 -3.72
N ILE A 747 11.95 36.85 -4.18
CA ILE A 747 12.29 38.25 -3.88
C ILE A 747 11.19 39.19 -4.38
N GLN A 748 10.68 38.99 -5.59
CA GLN A 748 9.60 39.78 -6.17
C GLN A 748 8.33 39.80 -5.28
N CYS A 749 8.01 38.66 -4.65
CA CYS A 749 6.86 38.55 -3.74
C CYS A 749 7.06 39.39 -2.47
N ILE A 750 8.22 39.23 -1.82
CA ILE A 750 8.54 39.91 -0.55
C ILE A 750 8.90 41.40 -0.71
N TRP A 751 9.28 41.83 -1.92
CA TRP A 751 9.73 43.21 -2.21
C TRP A 751 8.68 44.29 -1.93
N SER A 752 7.42 43.90 -1.79
CA SER A 752 6.33 44.79 -1.38
C SER A 752 6.50 45.33 0.05
N ASN A 753 7.21 44.63 0.92
CA ASN A 753 7.48 45.07 2.30
C ASN A 753 8.79 45.88 2.35
N THR A 754 8.70 47.13 2.86
CA THR A 754 9.83 48.06 2.94
C THR A 754 10.90 47.61 3.92
N LEU A 755 10.58 46.80 4.94
CA LEU A 755 11.53 46.30 5.93
C LEU A 755 12.66 45.47 5.28
N TYR A 756 12.35 44.72 4.23
CA TYR A 756 13.38 43.98 3.48
C TYR A 756 14.38 44.92 2.80
N ARG A 757 13.91 46.07 2.30
CA ARG A 757 14.77 47.09 1.67
C ARG A 757 15.65 47.79 2.70
N GLU A 758 15.06 48.15 3.84
CA GLU A 758 15.80 48.75 4.96
C GLU A 758 16.88 47.82 5.52
N ASN A 759 16.57 46.52 5.65
CA ASN A 759 17.55 45.53 6.11
C ASN A 759 18.68 45.34 5.08
N LEU A 760 18.36 45.33 3.78
CA LEU A 760 19.36 45.30 2.71
C LEU A 760 20.29 46.52 2.78
N GLU A 761 19.74 47.73 2.97
CA GLU A 761 20.54 48.95 3.11
C GLU A 761 21.45 48.93 4.35
N LYS A 762 21.01 48.33 5.46
CA LYS A 762 21.83 48.15 6.66
C LYS A 762 22.98 47.18 6.39
N GLU A 763 22.70 46.03 5.79
CA GLU A 763 23.73 45.05 5.43
C GLU A 763 24.74 45.63 4.44
N ALA A 764 24.29 46.38 3.43
CA ALA A 764 25.14 47.09 2.49
C ALA A 764 26.16 48.02 3.16
N LYS A 765 25.73 48.71 4.23
CA LYS A 765 26.59 49.63 5.00
C LYS A 765 27.59 48.89 5.87
N VAL A 766 27.21 47.76 6.48
CA VAL A 766 28.10 46.92 7.30
C VAL A 766 29.18 46.25 6.44
N SER A 767 28.82 45.70 5.28
CA SER A 767 29.79 45.07 4.36
C SER A 767 30.82 46.06 3.79
N LYS A 768 30.49 47.36 3.71
CA LYS A 768 31.45 48.42 3.36
C LYS A 768 32.47 48.71 4.47
N ILE A 769 32.15 48.39 5.73
CA ILE A 769 32.99 48.67 6.90
C ILE A 769 33.95 47.50 7.17
N ASP A 770 33.51 46.26 6.97
CA ASP A 770 34.28 45.05 7.30
C ASP A 770 35.20 44.55 6.16
N GLY A 771 35.19 45.19 4.99
CA GLY A 771 36.09 44.85 3.87
C GLY A 771 35.85 43.47 3.22
N SER A 772 34.75 42.79 3.55
CA SER A 772 34.42 41.46 3.04
C SER A 772 33.75 41.49 1.65
N SER A 773 34.45 40.93 0.66
CA SER A 773 34.05 40.60 -0.74
C SER A 773 33.50 41.73 -1.64
N PRO A 774 34.24 42.15 -2.70
CA PRO A 774 33.79 43.14 -3.69
C PRO A 774 32.47 42.81 -4.40
N CYS A 775 32.14 41.52 -4.58
CA CYS A 775 30.98 41.07 -5.36
C CYS A 775 29.64 41.30 -4.64
N ALA A 776 29.61 41.31 -3.31
CA ALA A 776 28.41 41.64 -2.55
C ALA A 776 28.00 43.12 -2.74
N LEU A 777 28.96 44.00 -3.04
CA LEU A 777 28.71 45.41 -3.28
C LEU A 777 28.17 45.67 -4.70
N GLU A 778 28.64 44.94 -5.72
CA GLU A 778 28.10 44.99 -7.09
C GLU A 778 26.62 44.58 -7.10
N VAL A 779 26.32 43.42 -6.53
CA VAL A 779 24.96 42.86 -6.45
C VAL A 779 24.01 43.79 -5.68
N VAL A 780 24.45 44.39 -4.56
CA VAL A 780 23.59 45.31 -3.80
C VAL A 780 23.38 46.66 -4.53
N SER A 781 24.32 47.09 -5.37
CA SER A 781 24.23 48.34 -6.11
C SER A 781 23.35 48.29 -7.36
N GLU A 782 23.25 47.11 -8.00
CA GLU A 782 22.53 46.94 -9.27
C GLU A 782 21.08 46.48 -9.10
N TRP A 783 20.77 45.81 -7.98
CA TRP A 783 19.46 45.18 -7.76
C TRP A 783 18.27 46.12 -7.60
N PRO A 784 18.35 47.27 -6.89
CA PRO A 784 17.24 48.22 -6.85
C PRO A 784 16.82 48.67 -8.26
N THR A 785 17.81 48.88 -9.13
CA THR A 785 17.66 49.27 -10.54
C THR A 785 17.11 48.12 -11.38
N ALA A 786 17.62 46.89 -11.20
CA ALA A 786 17.13 45.70 -11.89
C ALA A 786 15.68 45.33 -11.51
N VAL A 787 15.33 45.42 -10.22
CA VAL A 787 13.97 45.17 -9.73
C VAL A 787 13.01 46.26 -10.19
N GLN A 788 13.42 47.54 -10.22
CA GLN A 788 12.62 48.62 -10.80
C GLN A 788 12.44 48.45 -12.32
N GLN A 789 13.50 48.21 -13.08
CA GLN A 789 13.44 48.03 -14.54
C GLN A 789 12.58 46.83 -14.95
N LEU A 790 12.63 45.72 -14.20
CA LEU A 790 11.79 44.53 -14.46
C LEU A 790 10.33 44.71 -14.02
N SER A 791 10.06 45.50 -12.97
CA SER A 791 8.69 45.88 -12.60
C SER A 791 8.01 46.73 -13.68
N SER A 792 8.79 47.55 -14.39
CA SER A 792 8.37 48.32 -15.57
C SER A 792 8.25 47.47 -16.84
N ALA A 793 8.95 46.34 -16.94
CA ALA A 793 8.91 45.41 -18.07
C ALA A 793 7.63 44.54 -18.14
N ARG A 794 6.63 44.79 -17.27
CA ARG A 794 5.30 44.17 -17.31
C ARG A 794 4.62 44.28 -18.68
N LEU A 795 4.95 45.28 -19.50
CA LEU A 795 4.40 45.44 -20.85
C LEU A 795 5.03 44.52 -21.92
N VAL A 796 6.29 44.08 -21.74
CA VAL A 796 7.01 43.32 -22.77
C VAL A 796 6.84 41.81 -22.57
N TRP A 797 6.83 41.34 -21.31
CA TRP A 797 6.69 39.91 -20.99
C TRP A 797 5.25 39.38 -21.11
N GLY A 798 4.24 40.25 -21.08
CA GLY A 798 2.84 39.88 -21.32
C GLY A 798 2.54 39.38 -22.74
N LEU A 799 3.44 39.64 -23.70
CA LEU A 799 3.32 39.21 -25.10
C LEU A 799 4.09 37.91 -25.42
N VAL A 800 4.91 37.39 -24.50
CA VAL A 800 5.78 36.22 -24.72
C VAL A 800 5.18 34.90 -24.21
N ALA A 801 4.03 34.95 -23.53
CA ALA A 801 3.34 33.78 -22.99
C ALA A 801 2.48 33.03 -24.05
N THR A 802 3.05 32.69 -25.21
CA THR A 802 2.49 31.67 -26.11
C THR A 802 3.56 30.61 -26.43
N PRO A 803 3.25 29.30 -26.31
CA PRO A 803 4.23 28.24 -26.41
C PRO A 803 4.47 27.90 -27.88
N ARG A 804 5.25 28.72 -28.60
CA ARG A 804 5.66 28.38 -29.97
C ARG A 804 6.91 29.17 -30.40
N TRP A 805 8.01 28.43 -30.60
CA TRP A 805 9.16 28.67 -31.51
C TRP A 805 10.58 29.00 -30.97
N SER A 806 11.47 28.07 -31.35
CA SER A 806 12.87 28.07 -31.84
C SER A 806 14.03 28.84 -31.15
N ARG A 807 15.13 28.07 -31.04
CA ARG A 807 16.47 28.29 -30.43
C ARG A 807 17.24 29.56 -30.82
N GLY A 808 16.74 30.44 -31.68
CA GLY A 808 17.53 31.53 -32.28
C GLY A 808 17.40 32.92 -31.64
N ARG A 809 16.56 33.11 -30.59
CA ARG A 809 16.31 34.45 -30.01
C ARG A 809 16.82 34.65 -28.58
N LEU A 810 17.39 33.62 -27.95
CA LEU A 810 18.06 33.76 -26.65
C LEU A 810 19.38 34.56 -26.77
N GLU A 811 20.07 34.51 -27.91
CA GLU A 811 21.33 35.25 -28.16
C GLU A 811 21.15 36.78 -28.24
N ILE A 812 19.97 37.29 -28.58
CA ILE A 812 19.74 38.74 -28.73
C ILE A 812 19.46 39.41 -27.38
N ILE A 813 18.89 38.68 -26.42
CA ILE A 813 18.73 39.15 -25.03
C ILE A 813 20.10 39.21 -24.34
N ASP A 814 21.03 38.35 -24.76
CA ASP A 814 22.38 38.22 -24.22
C ASP A 814 23.21 39.50 -24.39
N HIS A 815 23.09 40.19 -25.53
CA HIS A 815 23.89 41.38 -25.83
C HIS A 815 23.47 42.64 -25.06
N THR A 816 22.26 42.65 -24.47
CA THR A 816 21.72 43.83 -23.77
C THR A 816 21.89 43.74 -22.25
N LEU A 817 22.01 42.53 -21.69
CA LEU A 817 22.27 42.31 -20.27
C LEU A 817 23.78 42.32 -19.95
N THR A 818 24.65 41.88 -20.86
CA THR A 818 26.12 41.91 -20.66
C THR A 818 26.73 43.31 -20.72
N HIS A 819 26.00 44.34 -21.16
CA HIS A 819 26.49 45.73 -21.17
C HIS A 819 26.03 46.57 -19.96
N HIS A 820 25.22 46.00 -19.07
CA HIS A 820 24.74 46.65 -17.85
C HIS A 820 24.96 45.82 -16.57
N PHE A 821 25.82 44.81 -16.65
CA PHE A 821 26.40 44.07 -15.52
C PHE A 821 27.93 44.14 -15.63
#